data_AF-A0A2P6PTG6-F1
#
_entry.id   AF-A0A2P6PTG6-F1
#
_cell.length_a   1.000
_cell.length_b   1.000
_cell.length_c   1.000
_cell.angle_alpha   90.00
_cell.angle_beta   90.00
_cell.angle_gamma   90.00
#
_symmetry.space_group_name_H-M   'P 1'
#
loop_
_entity.id
_entity.type
_entity.pdbx_description
1 polymer ?
#
loop_
_entity_poly.entity_id
_entity_poly.type
_entity_poly.pdbx_seq_one_letter_code
_entity_poly.pdbx_strand_id
1 'polypeptide(L)'
;MEAIVSSVLGKLAEYTVEPVLRQFGYLIHYESNVARLNNQVERLNAQRRDVAEKIEAATRNSETILHQVEIWLDQVDRTLRDKDTCFENERTAKAECCSNGWFPNLKIRHSLSRKAKKMTPDVDSLIDNKFEVVGFAARHEGASSSQASNIMNFESRKSIIEGVMEALKGNQVNLIVICGMGGIGKTTMVKEVVIRAKKEGLVDEHAKVVVNDKPDISKIQSDIAELLGLKLEEQVLESRADKLFNRLSAKRVLVVLDNVWETLDLREIGIPSGLNSCKILVTSRNQDIFNDMEEARKKFPIDVLPESDAWSLFKKMAGDDIESDPELRSIAEQVLEKCDGLPVAISTLGSALRGKPRASWNYALGLLQNPFEGDIQPFEGEIQGMKKNVYHPIRLSYDFLESERVKSLFLLCCIFRESTDIPVEDLVTHAFGLRVFQRIDKVEKARDGVEALVYTLKSCYLLLDSGKEECVRMHDVVRAVGLRIASDESEGTFLVRHGVPLENWSRGYICTSLTANKSTHELLLLSRTNDEERSNVGTLGTLNGVEDLKVLDISVPYKGLYTWITFAIMSRTRLESLPILMRNIQTLCLRGLELRLETISMIGDLRTLTILRLGGSSIQYVPEEFKNLCNLKLLDLADCSELQEISSGVISSLTKLEELYLWVVFVDEFRNHSVC
;
A
#
# COMPACT_ATOMS: atom_id res chain seq x y z
N MET A 1 -41.93 -66.16 50.62
CA MET A 1 -40.62 -65.68 51.11
C MET A 1 -39.51 -65.80 50.06
N GLU A 2 -39.46 -66.86 49.25
CA GLU A 2 -38.42 -67.04 48.21
C GLU A 2 -38.34 -65.91 47.17
N ALA A 3 -39.47 -65.35 46.72
CA ALA A 3 -39.48 -64.26 45.74
C ALA A 3 -38.90 -62.93 46.26
N ILE A 4 -39.05 -62.64 47.56
CA ILE A 4 -38.53 -61.41 48.17
C ILE A 4 -37.01 -61.54 48.44
N VAL A 5 -36.57 -62.72 48.87
CA VAL A 5 -35.15 -63.02 49.06
C VAL A 5 -34.39 -62.96 47.73
N SER A 6 -34.97 -63.47 46.63
CA SER A 6 -34.39 -63.37 45.28
C SER A 6 -34.28 -61.93 44.77
N SER A 7 -35.29 -61.08 44.99
CA SER A 7 -35.30 -59.67 44.57
C SER A 7 -34.26 -58.82 45.32
N VAL A 8 -34.10 -59.05 46.63
CA VAL A 8 -33.14 -58.32 47.47
C VAL A 8 -31.71 -58.79 47.21
N LEU A 9 -31.49 -60.09 47.01
CA LEU A 9 -30.20 -60.63 46.57
C LEU A 9 -29.82 -60.15 45.17
N GLY A 10 -30.78 -60.03 44.24
CA GLY A 10 -30.55 -59.49 42.90
C GLY A 10 -30.09 -58.03 42.92
N LYS A 11 -30.75 -57.17 43.72
CA LYS A 11 -30.31 -55.77 43.89
C LYS A 11 -29.00 -55.64 44.65
N LEU A 12 -28.77 -56.43 45.70
CA LEU A 12 -27.50 -56.42 46.43
C LEU A 12 -26.34 -56.91 45.54
N ALA A 13 -26.59 -57.88 44.65
CA ALA A 13 -25.65 -58.29 43.62
C ALA A 13 -25.39 -57.14 42.63
N GLU A 14 -26.39 -56.44 42.11
CA GLU A 14 -26.18 -55.27 41.24
C GLU A 14 -25.34 -54.17 41.92
N TYR A 15 -25.64 -53.80 43.18
CA TYR A 15 -24.92 -52.74 43.89
C TYR A 15 -23.51 -53.10 44.38
N THR A 16 -23.16 -54.40 44.50
CA THR A 16 -21.82 -54.83 44.96
C THR A 16 -20.98 -55.44 43.84
N VAL A 17 -21.59 -56.12 42.89
CA VAL A 17 -20.90 -56.79 41.77
C VAL A 17 -20.51 -55.79 40.70
N GLU A 18 -21.37 -54.81 40.37
CA GLU A 18 -21.07 -53.85 39.30
C GLU A 18 -19.84 -52.95 39.61
N PRO A 19 -19.66 -52.38 40.82
CA PRO A 19 -18.46 -51.63 41.15
C PRO A 19 -17.18 -52.48 41.15
N VAL A 20 -17.29 -53.74 41.59
CA VAL A 20 -16.17 -54.71 41.65
C VAL A 20 -15.78 -55.18 40.24
N LEU A 21 -16.76 -55.54 39.40
CA LEU A 21 -16.55 -55.85 37.98
C LEU A 21 -15.96 -54.66 37.24
N ARG A 22 -16.33 -53.43 37.59
CA ARG A 22 -15.72 -52.21 37.03
C ARG A 22 -14.24 -52.10 37.39
N GLN A 23 -13.83 -52.46 38.61
CA GLN A 23 -12.40 -52.50 38.99
C GLN A 23 -11.64 -53.59 38.24
N PHE A 24 -12.20 -54.80 38.14
CA PHE A 24 -11.60 -55.89 37.33
C PHE A 24 -11.56 -55.55 35.84
N GLY A 25 -12.53 -54.79 35.34
CA GLY A 25 -12.58 -54.32 33.96
C GLY A 25 -11.39 -53.44 33.58
N TYR A 26 -10.83 -52.65 34.49
CA TYR A 26 -9.60 -51.88 34.24
C TYR A 26 -8.34 -52.77 34.16
N LEU A 27 -8.33 -53.92 34.85
CA LEU A 27 -7.24 -54.89 34.75
C LEU A 27 -7.30 -55.69 33.45
N ILE A 28 -8.51 -56.15 33.07
CA ILE A 28 -8.77 -56.96 31.88
C ILE A 28 -8.59 -56.13 30.60
N HIS A 29 -9.15 -54.92 30.56
CA HIS A 29 -9.11 -54.04 29.38
C HIS A 29 -7.93 -53.05 29.41
N TYR A 30 -6.88 -53.32 30.18
CA TYR A 30 -5.71 -52.43 30.28
C TYR A 30 -5.14 -52.08 28.90
N GLU A 31 -4.79 -53.11 28.11
CA GLU A 31 -4.16 -52.92 26.80
C GLU A 31 -5.08 -52.15 25.85
N SER A 32 -6.37 -52.49 25.83
CA SER A 32 -7.36 -51.80 25.00
C SER A 32 -7.55 -50.33 25.40
N ASN A 33 -7.67 -50.03 26.70
CA ASN A 33 -7.87 -48.66 27.17
C ASN A 33 -6.64 -47.78 26.91
N VAL A 34 -5.43 -48.31 27.11
CA VAL A 34 -4.17 -47.60 26.85
C VAL A 34 -3.93 -47.42 25.34
N ALA A 35 -4.15 -48.47 24.54
CA ALA A 35 -4.06 -48.39 23.09
C ALA A 35 -5.03 -47.35 22.51
N ARG A 36 -6.26 -47.31 23.03
CA ARG A 36 -7.27 -46.31 22.62
C ARG A 36 -6.81 -44.89 22.93
N LEU A 37 -6.34 -44.61 24.14
CA LEU A 37 -5.81 -43.30 24.49
C LEU A 37 -4.63 -42.92 23.59
N ASN A 38 -3.70 -43.85 23.34
CA ASN A 38 -2.53 -43.58 22.50
C ASN A 38 -2.93 -43.23 21.06
N ASN A 39 -3.86 -43.97 20.47
CA ASN A 39 -4.38 -43.69 19.13
C ASN A 39 -5.05 -42.30 19.08
N GLN A 40 -5.88 -41.95 20.06
CA GLN A 40 -6.51 -40.62 20.08
C GLN A 40 -5.49 -39.50 20.27
N VAL A 41 -4.46 -39.71 21.09
CA VAL A 41 -3.37 -38.73 21.26
C VAL A 41 -2.55 -38.57 19.97
N GLU A 42 -2.31 -39.64 19.21
CA GLU A 42 -1.65 -39.56 17.91
C GLU A 42 -2.48 -38.73 16.92
N ARG A 43 -3.81 -38.94 16.89
CA ARG A 43 -4.73 -38.14 16.08
C ARG A 43 -4.74 -36.68 16.50
N LEU A 44 -4.77 -36.40 17.80
CA LEU A 44 -4.72 -35.05 18.33
C LEU A 44 -3.39 -34.35 17.97
N ASN A 45 -2.26 -35.08 18.03
CA ASN A 45 -0.95 -34.55 17.61
C ASN A 45 -0.86 -34.29 16.10
N ALA A 46 -1.51 -35.10 15.26
CA ALA A 46 -1.62 -34.82 13.82
C ALA A 46 -2.40 -33.53 13.58
N GLN A 47 -3.58 -33.40 14.19
CA GLN A 47 -4.40 -32.19 14.09
C GLN A 47 -3.70 -30.94 14.65
N ARG A 48 -2.93 -31.07 15.75
CA ARG A 48 -2.10 -29.97 16.27
C ARG A 48 -1.08 -29.50 15.25
N ARG A 49 -0.46 -30.41 14.49
CA ARG A 49 0.49 -30.06 13.42
C ARG A 49 -0.21 -29.35 12.27
N ASP A 50 -1.35 -29.88 11.81
CA ASP A 50 -2.13 -29.24 10.74
C ASP A 50 -2.55 -27.81 11.13
N VAL A 51 -3.00 -27.61 12.37
CA VAL A 51 -3.34 -26.28 12.90
C VAL A 51 -2.09 -25.40 13.03
N ALA A 52 -0.96 -25.94 13.46
CA ALA A 52 0.30 -25.18 13.53
C ALA A 52 0.77 -24.70 12.14
N GLU A 53 0.69 -25.54 11.11
CA GLU A 53 1.01 -25.14 9.73
C GLU A 53 0.08 -24.03 9.23
N LYS A 54 -1.22 -24.11 9.56
CA LYS A 54 -2.17 -23.04 9.26
C LYS A 54 -1.84 -21.75 10.02
N ILE A 55 -1.42 -21.84 11.29
CA ILE A 55 -1.00 -20.68 12.08
C ILE A 55 0.26 -20.07 11.48
N GLU A 56 1.23 -20.87 11.04
CA GLU A 56 2.43 -20.37 10.35
C GLU A 56 2.07 -19.69 9.02
N ALA A 57 1.12 -20.23 8.26
CA ALA A 57 0.60 -19.59 7.04
C ALA A 57 -0.10 -18.26 7.37
N ALA A 58 -0.99 -18.24 8.36
CA ALA A 58 -1.67 -17.04 8.83
C ALA A 58 -0.67 -15.98 9.34
N THR A 59 0.35 -16.40 10.11
CA THR A 59 1.42 -15.52 10.61
C THR A 59 2.26 -14.94 9.46
N ARG A 60 2.61 -15.76 8.45
CA ARG A 60 3.27 -15.28 7.23
C ARG A 60 2.42 -14.27 6.47
N ASN A 61 1.11 -14.44 6.49
CA ASN A 61 0.14 -13.51 5.92
C ASN A 61 -0.21 -12.35 6.87
N SER A 62 0.52 -12.16 7.97
CA SER A 62 0.28 -11.12 8.98
C SER A 62 -1.15 -11.10 9.53
N GLU A 63 -1.79 -12.26 9.62
CA GLU A 63 -3.10 -12.42 10.22
C GLU A 63 -3.00 -12.49 11.75
N THR A 64 -4.01 -11.95 12.44
CA THR A 64 -4.16 -12.15 13.89
C THR A 64 -4.80 -13.50 14.14
N ILE A 65 -4.16 -14.34 14.95
CA ILE A 65 -4.67 -15.67 15.30
C ILE A 65 -5.93 -15.54 16.17
N LEU A 66 -6.95 -16.34 15.88
CA LEU A 66 -8.18 -16.34 16.66
C LEU A 66 -7.92 -16.83 18.07
N HIS A 67 -8.42 -16.10 19.07
CA HIS A 67 -8.22 -16.45 20.49
C HIS A 67 -8.68 -17.88 20.85
N GLN A 68 -9.73 -18.39 20.20
CA GLN A 68 -10.19 -19.77 20.37
C GLN A 68 -9.15 -20.83 19.96
N VAL A 69 -8.30 -20.52 18.97
CA VAL A 69 -7.22 -21.40 18.50
C VAL A 69 -6.09 -21.44 19.56
N GLU A 70 -5.78 -20.29 20.17
CA GLU A 70 -4.80 -20.20 21.26
C GLU A 70 -5.24 -20.99 22.49
N ILE A 71 -6.51 -20.84 22.90
CA ILE A 71 -7.10 -21.61 24.00
C ILE A 71 -7.02 -23.11 23.70
N TRP A 72 -7.36 -23.52 22.48
CA TRP A 72 -7.32 -24.92 22.09
C TRP A 72 -5.89 -25.48 22.14
N LEU A 73 -4.89 -24.75 21.62
CA LEU A 73 -3.48 -25.17 21.68
C LEU A 73 -3.00 -25.37 23.12
N ASP A 74 -3.31 -24.44 24.02
CA ASP A 74 -2.95 -24.54 25.44
C ASP A 74 -3.64 -25.76 26.11
N GLN A 75 -4.89 -26.05 25.77
CA GLN A 75 -5.58 -27.26 26.23
C GLN A 75 -4.95 -28.55 25.71
N VAL A 76 -4.54 -28.58 24.44
CA VAL A 76 -3.82 -29.71 23.85
C VAL A 76 -2.47 -29.91 24.54
N ASP A 77 -1.69 -28.85 24.74
CA ASP A 77 -0.36 -28.94 25.37
C ASP A 77 -0.43 -29.37 26.83
N ARG A 78 -1.47 -28.97 27.56
CA ARG A 78 -1.74 -29.47 28.93
C ARG A 78 -2.09 -30.96 28.91
N THR A 79 -2.97 -31.38 27.99
CA THR A 79 -3.41 -32.78 27.88
C THR A 79 -2.25 -33.71 27.50
N LEU A 80 -1.35 -33.26 26.61
CA LEU A 80 -0.15 -34.00 26.23
C LEU A 80 0.83 -34.10 27.39
N ARG A 81 1.07 -33.02 28.13
CA ARG A 81 1.91 -33.03 29.34
C ARG A 81 1.35 -33.97 30.40
N ASP A 82 0.05 -33.89 30.69
CA ASP A 82 -0.61 -34.75 31.66
C ASP A 82 -0.52 -36.23 31.29
N LYS A 83 -0.62 -36.55 29.99
CA LYS A 83 -0.39 -37.91 29.48
C LYS A 83 1.07 -38.32 29.73
N ASP A 84 2.05 -37.52 29.32
CA ASP A 84 3.46 -37.88 29.45
C ASP A 84 3.84 -38.10 30.93
N THR A 85 3.42 -37.21 31.83
CA THR A 85 3.65 -37.36 33.28
C THR A 85 2.93 -38.58 33.86
N CYS A 86 1.71 -38.88 33.41
CA CYS A 86 0.96 -40.03 33.92
C CYS A 86 1.55 -41.38 33.49
N PHE A 87 2.24 -41.43 32.35
CA PHE A 87 2.78 -42.66 31.76
C PHE A 87 4.32 -42.74 31.84
N GLU A 88 5.00 -41.72 32.37
CA GLU A 88 6.43 -41.71 32.65
C GLU A 88 6.85 -42.86 33.59
N ASN A 89 6.03 -43.14 34.61
CA ASN A 89 6.21 -44.24 35.55
C ASN A 89 6.12 -45.64 34.90
N GLU A 90 5.55 -45.77 33.70
CA GLU A 90 5.50 -47.05 32.96
C GLU A 90 6.87 -47.39 32.36
N ARG A 91 7.63 -46.37 31.92
CA ARG A 91 8.98 -46.54 31.36
C ARG A 91 10.00 -46.93 32.43
N THR A 92 9.91 -46.35 33.62
CA THR A 92 10.75 -46.70 34.78
C THR A 92 10.37 -48.06 35.38
N ALA A 93 9.09 -48.38 35.51
CA ALA A 93 8.63 -49.68 36.02
C ALA A 93 8.91 -50.86 35.06
N LYS A 94 8.94 -50.64 33.74
CA LYS A 94 9.41 -51.64 32.76
C LYS A 94 10.93 -51.87 32.84
N ALA A 95 11.71 -50.84 33.17
CA ALA A 95 13.16 -50.95 33.30
C ALA A 95 13.59 -51.74 34.56
N GLU A 96 12.83 -51.66 35.65
CA GLU A 96 13.10 -52.40 36.90
C GLU A 96 12.59 -53.87 36.88
N CYS A 97 11.69 -54.24 35.95
CA CYS A 97 11.08 -55.58 35.88
C CYS A 97 11.89 -56.63 35.10
N CYS A 98 13.03 -56.29 34.51
CA CYS A 98 13.79 -57.20 33.65
C CYS A 98 14.78 -58.12 34.38
N SER A 99 14.75 -58.20 35.71
CA SER A 99 15.72 -58.98 36.48
C SER A 99 15.20 -60.27 37.13
N ASN A 100 13.90 -60.60 37.12
CA ASN A 100 13.37 -61.97 37.37
C ASN A 100 11.86 -62.05 37.05
N GLY A 101 11.45 -62.96 36.16
CA GLY A 101 10.18 -62.90 35.43
C GLY A 101 8.86 -63.24 36.16
N TRP A 102 7.79 -62.83 35.47
CA TRP A 102 6.41 -63.37 35.43
C TRP A 102 5.27 -62.78 36.28
N PHE A 103 5.30 -61.54 36.75
CA PHE A 103 4.03 -60.87 37.10
C PHE A 103 4.00 -59.39 36.71
N PRO A 104 3.10 -58.97 35.80
CA PRO A 104 2.90 -57.54 35.57
C PRO A 104 2.31 -56.91 36.84
N ASN A 105 2.82 -55.76 37.25
CA ASN A 105 2.33 -55.06 38.44
C ASN A 105 0.85 -54.64 38.24
N LEU A 106 -0.07 -55.47 38.75
CA LEU A 106 -1.52 -55.30 38.58
C LEU A 106 -2.01 -53.96 39.12
N LYS A 107 -1.40 -53.43 40.18
CA LYS A 107 -1.73 -52.10 40.73
C LYS A 107 -1.42 -50.98 39.73
N ILE A 108 -0.28 -51.08 39.03
CA ILE A 108 0.11 -50.12 37.98
C ILE A 108 -0.83 -50.23 36.78
N ARG A 109 -1.09 -51.45 36.28
CA ARG A 109 -2.02 -51.68 35.16
C ARG A 109 -3.41 -51.13 35.45
N HIS A 110 -3.94 -51.42 36.63
CA HIS A 110 -5.24 -50.90 37.06
C HIS A 110 -5.27 -49.36 37.07
N SER A 111 -4.26 -48.73 37.68
CA SER A 111 -4.13 -47.27 37.76
C SER A 111 -4.05 -46.61 36.38
N LEU A 112 -3.16 -47.10 35.53
CA LEU A 112 -2.96 -46.60 34.16
C LEU A 112 -4.19 -46.82 33.28
N SER A 113 -4.83 -47.99 33.35
CA SER A 113 -6.07 -48.23 32.60
C SER A 113 -7.20 -47.29 33.02
N ARG A 114 -7.31 -47.00 34.33
CA ARG A 114 -8.32 -46.08 34.84
C ARG A 114 -8.04 -44.65 34.35
N LYS A 115 -6.79 -44.20 34.43
CA LYS A 115 -6.36 -42.90 33.89
C LYS A 115 -6.62 -42.80 32.39
N ALA A 116 -6.26 -43.83 31.61
CA ALA A 116 -6.48 -43.87 30.18
C ALA A 116 -7.96 -43.74 29.82
N LYS A 117 -8.83 -44.50 30.51
CA LYS A 117 -10.27 -44.43 30.29
C LYS A 117 -10.88 -43.09 30.71
N LYS A 118 -10.28 -42.38 31.68
CA LYS A 118 -10.71 -41.05 32.12
C LYS A 118 -10.26 -39.94 31.18
N MET A 119 -9.04 -40.02 30.65
CA MET A 119 -8.47 -39.01 29.74
C MET A 119 -9.02 -39.13 28.31
N THR A 120 -9.48 -40.31 27.88
CA THR A 120 -9.92 -40.50 26.49
C THR A 120 -11.01 -39.51 26.06
N PRO A 121 -12.10 -39.29 26.83
CA PRO A 121 -13.15 -38.34 26.44
C PRO A 121 -12.66 -36.89 26.32
N ASP A 122 -11.70 -36.48 27.15
CA ASP A 122 -11.11 -35.15 27.08
C ASP A 122 -10.33 -34.98 25.77
N VAL A 123 -9.54 -35.99 25.39
CA VAL A 123 -8.83 -36.03 24.10
C VAL A 123 -9.82 -36.05 22.93
N ASP A 124 -10.89 -36.85 23.00
CA ASP A 124 -11.93 -36.92 21.97
C ASP A 124 -12.58 -35.54 21.76
N SER A 125 -12.89 -34.83 22.85
CA SER A 125 -13.49 -33.49 22.78
C SER A 125 -12.58 -32.45 22.12
N LEU A 126 -11.25 -32.60 22.27
CA LEU A 126 -10.28 -31.72 21.61
C LEU A 126 -10.17 -32.02 20.11
N ILE A 127 -10.25 -33.30 19.71
CA ILE A 127 -10.22 -33.73 18.30
C ILE A 127 -11.44 -33.19 17.53
N ASP A 128 -12.61 -33.10 18.17
CA ASP A 128 -13.84 -32.64 17.53
C ASP A 128 -13.79 -31.14 17.09
N ASN A 129 -12.82 -30.36 17.55
CA ASN A 129 -12.64 -28.95 17.16
C ASN A 129 -12.01 -28.81 15.77
N LYS A 130 -12.80 -28.46 14.76
CA LYS A 130 -12.29 -28.20 13.40
C LYS A 130 -12.04 -26.70 13.17
N PHE A 131 -10.81 -26.37 12.78
CA PHE A 131 -10.42 -25.01 12.39
C PHE A 131 -10.19 -24.94 10.88
N GLU A 132 -11.19 -24.47 10.13
CA GLU A 132 -11.04 -24.15 8.70
C GLU A 132 -10.25 -22.86 8.51
N VAL A 133 -10.55 -21.85 9.34
CA VAL A 133 -9.87 -20.56 9.42
C VAL A 133 -9.22 -20.42 10.80
N VAL A 134 -7.93 -20.05 10.84
CA VAL A 134 -7.16 -19.91 12.09
C VAL A 134 -6.80 -18.46 12.42
N GLY A 135 -6.86 -17.58 11.43
CA GLY A 135 -6.53 -16.16 11.56
C GLY A 135 -7.50 -15.30 10.75
N PHE A 136 -7.50 -14.01 11.05
CA PHE A 136 -8.15 -13.00 10.23
C PHE A 136 -7.10 -11.97 9.86
N ALA A 137 -7.21 -11.40 8.66
CA ALA A 137 -6.35 -10.30 8.23
C ALA A 137 -6.24 -9.28 9.36
N ALA A 138 -5.01 -9.13 9.90
CA ALA A 138 -4.80 -8.10 10.90
C ALA A 138 -5.22 -6.78 10.26
N ARG A 139 -5.73 -5.86 11.07
CA ARG A 139 -5.87 -4.47 10.63
C ARG A 139 -4.53 -4.10 9.99
N HIS A 140 -4.56 -3.49 8.81
CA HIS A 140 -3.40 -2.77 8.30
C HIS A 140 -3.06 -1.71 9.36
N GLU A 141 -2.26 -2.08 10.37
CA GLU A 141 -1.36 -1.15 11.01
C GLU A 141 -0.40 -0.78 9.90
N GLY A 142 -0.83 0.17 9.06
CA GLY A 142 -0.12 0.60 7.87
C GLY A 142 1.34 0.68 8.23
N ALA A 143 2.16 -0.08 7.50
CA ALA A 143 3.50 -0.48 7.86
C ALA A 143 4.07 0.50 8.87
N SER A 144 4.17 0.06 10.13
CA SER A 144 5.04 0.74 11.07
C SER A 144 6.40 0.60 10.45
N SER A 145 6.73 1.51 9.54
CA SER A 145 7.99 1.53 8.85
C SER A 145 8.97 1.54 10.00
N SER A 146 9.67 0.44 10.16
CA SER A 146 10.79 0.26 11.07
C SER A 146 11.95 1.20 10.73
N GLN A 147 11.69 2.22 9.91
CA GLN A 147 12.32 3.52 9.99
C GLN A 147 11.67 4.38 11.09
N ALA A 148 12.07 4.13 12.34
CA ALA A 148 12.46 5.24 13.22
C ALA A 148 13.71 5.95 12.66
N SER A 149 13.77 6.16 11.34
CA SER A 149 14.89 6.76 10.66
C SER A 149 14.62 8.26 10.63
N ASN A 150 15.48 9.00 11.32
CA ASN A 150 15.80 10.37 10.94
C ASN A 150 14.69 11.43 11.02
N ILE A 151 13.72 11.34 11.94
CA ILE A 151 12.93 12.54 12.28
C ILE A 151 13.90 13.54 12.91
N MET A 152 14.33 14.53 12.12
CA MET A 152 15.17 15.61 12.63
C MET A 152 14.37 16.40 13.65
N ASN A 153 14.84 16.34 14.89
CA ASN A 153 14.24 17.02 16.01
C ASN A 153 14.72 18.47 16.01
N PHE A 154 14.15 19.27 15.11
CA PHE A 154 14.44 20.71 15.03
C PHE A 154 13.95 21.41 16.29
N GLU A 155 14.84 22.17 16.94
CA GLU A 155 14.49 22.86 18.19
C GLU A 155 13.36 23.85 17.95
N SER A 156 13.39 24.55 16.80
CA SER A 156 12.35 25.50 16.38
C SER A 156 10.96 24.87 16.20
N ARG A 157 10.87 23.54 16.05
CA ARG A 157 9.61 22.83 15.85
C ARG A 157 9.05 22.23 17.13
N LYS A 158 9.85 22.10 18.18
CA LYS A 158 9.43 21.45 19.43
C LYS A 158 8.25 22.14 20.09
N SER A 159 8.33 23.46 20.29
CA SER A 159 7.24 24.21 20.96
C SER A 159 5.91 24.09 20.21
N ILE A 160 5.96 24.06 18.87
CA ILE A 160 4.77 23.90 18.02
C ILE A 160 4.21 22.49 18.15
N ILE A 161 5.05 21.46 18.12
CA ILE A 161 4.63 20.08 18.32
C ILE A 161 4.01 19.91 19.72
N GLU A 162 4.63 20.45 20.76
CA GLU A 162 4.06 20.40 22.12
C GLU A 162 2.71 21.12 22.18
N GLY A 163 2.56 22.29 21.56
CA GLY A 163 1.27 22.96 21.45
C GLY A 163 0.20 22.14 20.71
N VAL A 164 0.58 21.42 19.65
CA VAL A 164 -0.33 20.49 18.94
C VAL A 164 -0.71 19.32 19.85
N MET A 165 0.24 18.75 20.59
CA MET A 165 0.00 17.66 21.54
C MET A 165 -0.90 18.09 22.69
N GLU A 166 -0.75 19.31 23.21
CA GLU A 166 -1.66 19.91 24.19
C GLU A 166 -3.07 20.10 23.62
N ALA A 167 -3.18 20.57 22.38
CA ALA A 167 -4.47 20.71 21.71
C ALA A 167 -5.17 19.35 21.50
N LEU A 168 -4.41 18.28 21.23
CA LEU A 168 -4.94 16.91 21.14
C LEU A 168 -5.47 16.40 22.50
N LYS A 169 -4.84 16.81 23.62
CA LYS A 169 -5.27 16.45 24.99
C LYS A 169 -6.53 17.20 25.43
N GLY A 170 -6.75 18.42 24.93
CA GLY A 170 -7.87 19.27 25.33
C GLY A 170 -9.22 18.85 24.74
N ASN A 171 -10.32 19.08 25.46
CA ASN A 171 -11.68 18.79 24.98
C ASN A 171 -12.34 19.94 24.21
N GLN A 172 -11.77 21.16 24.25
CA GLN A 172 -12.35 22.33 23.59
C GLN A 172 -11.97 22.45 22.11
N VAL A 173 -10.85 21.87 21.70
CA VAL A 173 -10.34 21.93 20.33
C VAL A 173 -10.56 20.59 19.66
N ASN A 174 -11.33 20.55 18.57
CA ASN A 174 -11.53 19.33 17.79
C ASN A 174 -10.86 19.39 16.42
N LEU A 175 -10.56 20.60 15.93
CA LEU A 175 -9.85 20.82 14.68
C LEU A 175 -8.50 21.52 14.95
N ILE A 176 -7.42 20.88 14.54
CA ILE A 176 -6.07 21.42 14.63
C ILE A 176 -5.55 21.64 13.22
N VAL A 177 -5.08 22.84 12.92
CA VAL A 177 -4.58 23.20 11.58
C VAL A 177 -3.10 23.58 11.68
N ILE A 178 -2.24 22.81 11.05
CA ILE A 178 -0.83 23.17 10.83
C ILE A 178 -0.72 23.81 9.46
N CYS A 179 -0.34 25.09 9.41
CA CYS A 179 -0.32 25.85 8.15
C CYS A 179 1.05 26.46 7.87
N GLY A 180 1.38 26.63 6.60
CA GLY A 180 2.68 27.16 6.16
C GLY A 180 2.97 26.85 4.69
N MET A 181 4.02 27.45 4.14
CA MET A 181 4.39 27.33 2.73
C MET A 181 4.61 25.87 2.26
N GLY A 182 4.49 25.58 0.96
CA GLY A 182 4.90 24.30 0.38
C GLY A 182 6.38 23.99 0.66
N GLY A 183 6.73 22.73 0.94
CA GLY A 183 8.12 22.33 1.22
C GLY A 183 8.65 22.62 2.62
N ILE A 184 7.82 23.19 3.50
CA ILE A 184 8.25 23.67 4.82
C ILE A 184 8.29 22.60 5.93
N GLY A 185 7.81 21.39 5.64
CA GLY A 185 7.86 20.24 6.55
C GLY A 185 6.57 19.93 7.34
N LYS A 186 5.41 20.46 6.95
CA LYS A 186 4.11 20.19 7.61
C LYS A 186 3.81 18.68 7.73
N THR A 187 3.90 17.96 6.61
CA THR A 187 3.67 16.52 6.54
C THR A 187 4.62 15.73 7.44
N THR A 188 5.88 16.17 7.56
CA THR A 188 6.87 15.58 8.45
C THR A 188 6.52 15.82 9.92
N MET A 189 6.09 17.03 10.28
CA MET A 189 5.64 17.35 11.63
C MET A 189 4.42 16.51 12.04
N VAL A 190 3.46 16.30 11.14
CA VAL A 190 2.30 15.44 11.39
C VAL A 190 2.69 13.99 11.65
N LYS A 191 3.68 13.44 10.93
CA LYS A 191 4.18 12.08 11.21
C LYS A 191 4.67 11.97 12.65
N GLU A 192 5.44 12.94 13.13
CA GLU A 192 5.94 12.97 14.51
C GLU A 192 4.79 13.10 15.53
N VAL A 193 3.83 14.00 15.28
CA VAL A 193 2.64 14.18 16.13
C VAL A 193 1.84 12.88 16.26
N VAL A 194 1.58 12.17 15.15
CA VAL A 194 0.85 10.89 15.16
C VAL A 194 1.60 9.83 15.97
N ILE A 195 2.93 9.73 15.79
CA ILE A 195 3.78 8.80 16.56
C ILE A 195 3.70 9.09 18.06
N ARG A 196 3.84 10.36 18.46
CA ARG A 196 3.75 10.77 19.88
C ARG A 196 2.34 10.56 20.44
N ALA A 197 1.29 10.91 19.69
CA ALA A 197 -0.08 10.73 20.13
C ALA A 197 -0.44 9.26 20.40
N LYS A 198 0.04 8.33 19.56
CA LYS A 198 -0.10 6.88 19.79
C LYS A 198 0.70 6.45 21.02
N LYS A 199 1.96 6.90 21.14
CA LYS A 199 2.85 6.56 22.27
C LYS A 199 2.31 7.03 23.63
N GLU A 200 1.71 8.21 23.68
CA GLU A 200 1.09 8.78 24.89
C GLU A 200 -0.32 8.25 25.17
N GLY A 201 -0.86 7.37 24.32
CA GLY A 201 -2.20 6.80 24.48
C GLY A 201 -3.33 7.82 24.34
N LEU A 202 -3.09 8.93 23.63
CA LEU A 202 -4.08 9.99 23.40
C LEU A 202 -5.18 9.54 22.43
N VAL A 203 -4.82 8.63 21.52
CA VAL A 203 -5.67 8.12 20.45
C VAL A 203 -5.58 6.60 20.44
N ASP A 204 -6.70 5.93 20.19
CA ASP A 204 -6.74 4.47 20.07
C ASP A 204 -6.32 4.05 18.65
N GLU A 205 -6.73 4.84 17.66
CA GLU A 205 -6.51 4.60 16.23
C GLU A 205 -6.27 5.92 15.49
N HIS A 206 -5.68 5.88 14.30
CA HIS A 206 -5.52 7.05 13.44
C HIS A 206 -5.76 6.68 11.98
N ALA A 207 -6.28 7.64 11.21
CA ALA A 207 -6.45 7.51 9.76
C ALA A 207 -5.82 8.73 9.11
N LYS A 208 -4.71 8.54 8.38
CA LYS A 208 -4.05 9.61 7.64
C LYS A 208 -4.33 9.47 6.15
N VAL A 209 -4.99 10.48 5.59
CA VAL A 209 -5.31 10.57 4.16
C VAL A 209 -4.71 11.83 3.56
N VAL A 210 -4.35 11.75 2.29
CA VAL A 210 -3.80 12.89 1.52
C VAL A 210 -4.92 13.45 0.67
N VAL A 211 -5.15 14.75 0.77
CA VAL A 211 -6.14 15.51 0.01
C VAL A 211 -5.44 16.15 -1.18
N ASN A 212 -6.06 16.02 -2.36
CA ASN A 212 -5.57 16.64 -3.59
C ASN A 212 -6.20 18.02 -3.80
N ASP A 213 -5.68 18.78 -4.77
CA ASP A 213 -6.22 20.07 -5.23
C ASP A 213 -7.70 20.01 -5.59
N LYS A 214 -8.12 18.88 -6.17
CA LYS A 214 -9.52 18.51 -6.42
C LYS A 214 -9.86 17.30 -5.55
N PRO A 215 -10.48 17.51 -4.37
CA PRO A 215 -10.85 16.43 -3.47
C PRO A 215 -11.84 15.46 -4.11
N ASP A 216 -11.59 14.16 -3.94
CA ASP A 216 -12.53 13.09 -4.28
C ASP A 216 -13.08 12.53 -2.97
N ILE A 217 -14.33 12.87 -2.66
CA ILE A 217 -14.97 12.52 -1.39
C ILE A 217 -15.12 11.01 -1.24
N SER A 218 -15.51 10.30 -2.30
CA SER A 218 -15.65 8.84 -2.29
C SER A 218 -14.33 8.14 -1.95
N LYS A 219 -13.24 8.63 -2.55
CA LYS A 219 -11.89 8.14 -2.27
C LYS A 219 -11.45 8.45 -0.85
N ILE A 220 -11.64 9.68 -0.38
CA ILE A 220 -11.30 10.07 0.99
C ILE A 220 -12.06 9.17 2.00
N GLN A 221 -13.35 8.96 1.80
CA GLN A 221 -14.16 8.05 2.62
C GLN A 221 -13.60 6.62 2.61
N SER A 222 -13.26 6.10 1.42
CA SER A 222 -12.69 4.75 1.26
C SER A 222 -11.36 4.61 1.98
N ASP A 223 -10.47 5.58 1.82
CA ASP A 223 -9.12 5.55 2.38
C ASP A 223 -9.17 5.65 3.92
N ILE A 224 -10.07 6.48 4.47
CA ILE A 224 -10.33 6.51 5.93
C ILE A 224 -10.88 5.17 6.41
N ALA A 225 -11.88 4.61 5.71
CA ALA A 225 -12.53 3.37 6.11
C ALA A 225 -11.53 2.19 6.12
N GLU A 226 -10.71 2.08 5.07
CA GLU A 226 -9.67 1.05 4.93
C GLU A 226 -8.67 1.10 6.10
N LEU A 227 -8.15 2.30 6.43
CA LEU A 227 -7.22 2.50 7.55
C LEU A 227 -7.85 2.17 8.92
N LEU A 228 -9.17 2.29 9.04
CA LEU A 228 -9.92 1.96 10.26
C LEU A 228 -10.49 0.53 10.27
N GLY A 229 -10.23 -0.25 9.22
CA GLY A 229 -10.77 -1.60 9.05
C GLY A 229 -12.29 -1.64 8.93
N LEU A 230 -12.90 -0.58 8.37
CA LEU A 230 -14.33 -0.48 8.08
C LEU A 230 -14.58 -0.83 6.61
N LYS A 231 -15.55 -1.70 6.35
CA LYS A 231 -16.05 -1.96 4.99
C LYS A 231 -17.18 -0.98 4.67
N LEU A 232 -17.01 -0.22 3.57
CA LEU A 232 -18.05 0.61 2.98
C LEU A 232 -18.62 -0.11 1.76
N GLU A 233 -19.78 -0.73 1.92
CA GLU A 233 -20.49 -1.47 0.87
C GLU A 233 -21.56 -0.60 0.20
N GLU A 234 -21.86 0.54 0.81
CA GLU A 234 -22.79 1.56 0.36
C GLU A 234 -22.33 2.18 -0.95
N GLN A 235 -23.28 2.27 -1.88
CA GLN A 235 -23.13 2.93 -3.18
C GLN A 235 -23.31 4.46 -3.07
N VAL A 236 -24.05 4.92 -2.05
CA VAL A 236 -24.46 6.32 -1.88
C VAL A 236 -23.52 7.04 -0.90
N LEU A 237 -22.99 8.20 -1.29
CA LEU A 237 -21.99 8.96 -0.51
C LEU A 237 -22.48 9.30 0.90
N GLU A 238 -23.74 9.68 1.04
CA GLU A 238 -24.35 10.02 2.33
C GLU A 238 -24.41 8.81 3.26
N SER A 239 -24.78 7.62 2.75
CA SER A 239 -24.82 6.40 3.55
C SER A 239 -23.41 5.95 3.97
N ARG A 240 -22.40 6.17 3.12
CA ARG A 240 -20.99 5.95 3.45
C ARG A 240 -20.53 6.90 4.56
N ALA A 241 -20.92 8.18 4.46
CA ALA A 241 -20.65 9.20 5.46
C ALA A 241 -21.27 8.85 6.82
N ASP A 242 -22.54 8.41 6.85
CA ASP A 242 -23.23 8.00 8.08
C ASP A 242 -22.51 6.82 8.78
N LYS A 243 -22.06 5.84 8.01
CA LYS A 243 -21.27 4.72 8.56
C LYS A 243 -19.93 5.17 9.13
N LEU A 244 -19.20 6.02 8.39
CA LEU A 244 -17.95 6.60 8.88
C LEU A 244 -18.16 7.41 10.15
N PHE A 245 -19.22 8.22 10.19
CA PHE A 245 -19.59 9.03 11.35
C PHE A 245 -19.80 8.15 12.59
N ASN A 246 -20.58 7.09 12.46
CA ASN A 246 -20.81 6.14 13.55
C ASN A 246 -19.51 5.46 14.01
N ARG A 247 -18.65 5.08 13.06
CA ARG A 247 -17.37 4.43 13.33
C ARG A 247 -16.37 5.35 14.06
N LEU A 248 -16.34 6.63 13.69
CA LEU A 248 -15.51 7.68 14.28
C LEU A 248 -16.07 8.18 15.63
N SER A 249 -17.35 7.95 15.88
CA SER A 249 -17.99 8.27 17.16
C SER A 249 -17.74 7.21 18.24
N ALA A 250 -17.39 5.97 17.85
CA ALA A 250 -17.31 4.83 18.77
C ALA A 250 -15.97 4.69 19.54
N LYS A 251 -14.88 5.26 19.03
CA LYS A 251 -13.52 5.15 19.60
C LYS A 251 -12.79 6.47 19.50
N ARG A 252 -11.68 6.64 20.25
CA ARG A 252 -10.82 7.83 20.12
C ARG A 252 -9.97 7.71 18.86
N VAL A 253 -10.37 8.39 17.79
CA VAL A 253 -9.69 8.37 16.50
C VAL A 253 -9.08 9.74 16.19
N LEU A 254 -7.86 9.74 15.67
CA LEU A 254 -7.27 10.92 15.04
C LEU A 254 -7.37 10.80 13.51
N VAL A 255 -8.19 11.64 12.91
CA VAL A 255 -8.28 11.78 11.45
C VAL A 255 -7.30 12.86 11.01
N VAL A 256 -6.36 12.49 10.15
CA VAL A 256 -5.37 13.41 9.59
C VAL A 256 -5.69 13.66 8.13
N LEU A 257 -6.03 14.91 7.79
CA LEU A 257 -6.23 15.38 6.42
C LEU A 257 -4.99 16.15 5.97
N ASP A 258 -4.08 15.47 5.28
CA ASP A 258 -2.80 16.04 4.84
C ASP A 258 -2.98 16.73 3.49
N ASN A 259 -2.39 17.92 3.31
CA ASN A 259 -2.37 18.71 2.09
C ASN A 259 -3.75 19.24 1.63
N VAL A 260 -4.55 19.80 2.53
CA VAL A 260 -5.84 20.41 2.20
C VAL A 260 -5.62 21.76 1.50
N TRP A 261 -6.20 21.94 0.30
CA TRP A 261 -6.08 23.16 -0.51
C TRP A 261 -7.19 24.16 -0.19
N GLU A 262 -8.43 23.70 -0.20
CA GLU A 262 -9.64 24.47 0.08
C GLU A 262 -10.45 23.82 1.21
N THR A 263 -11.39 24.57 1.79
CA THR A 263 -12.22 24.07 2.89
C THR A 263 -13.06 22.88 2.42
N LEU A 264 -13.03 21.78 3.17
CA LEU A 264 -13.82 20.57 2.90
C LEU A 264 -15.08 20.56 3.76
N ASP A 265 -16.16 19.96 3.25
CA ASP A 265 -17.30 19.61 4.10
C ASP A 265 -17.01 18.30 4.85
N LEU A 266 -16.67 18.43 6.14
CA LEU A 266 -16.41 17.26 7.00
C LEU A 266 -17.64 16.36 7.15
N ARG A 267 -18.86 16.90 7.04
CA ARG A 267 -20.10 16.13 7.16
C ARG A 267 -20.31 15.25 5.94
N GLU A 268 -20.02 15.77 4.75
CA GLU A 268 -20.07 15.01 3.50
C GLU A 268 -19.10 13.82 3.51
N ILE A 269 -17.94 13.98 4.17
CA ILE A 269 -16.98 12.88 4.36
C ILE A 269 -17.45 11.91 5.46
N GLY A 270 -18.30 12.34 6.39
CA GLY A 270 -18.71 11.57 7.57
C GLY A 270 -17.77 11.73 8.76
N ILE A 271 -16.97 12.81 8.80
CA ILE A 271 -16.08 13.12 9.93
C ILE A 271 -16.87 13.94 10.95
N PRO A 272 -17.08 13.45 12.18
CA PRO A 272 -17.78 14.20 13.21
C PRO A 272 -16.97 15.43 13.64
N SER A 273 -17.59 16.60 13.56
CA SER A 273 -17.11 17.82 14.18
C SER A 273 -17.71 17.97 15.58
N GLY A 274 -16.91 18.36 16.57
CA GLY A 274 -17.41 18.64 17.92
C GLY A 274 -17.37 17.47 18.92
N LEU A 275 -17.04 16.26 18.48
CA LEU A 275 -16.97 15.08 19.36
C LEU A 275 -15.57 14.86 19.94
N ASN A 276 -15.47 14.61 21.25
CA ASN A 276 -14.20 14.26 21.89
C ASN A 276 -13.62 12.92 21.41
N SER A 277 -14.45 12.05 20.84
CA SER A 277 -14.02 10.78 20.25
C SER A 277 -13.24 10.97 18.94
N CYS A 278 -13.36 12.12 18.26
CA CYS A 278 -12.70 12.34 16.98
C CYS A 278 -11.94 13.66 16.98
N LYS A 279 -10.60 13.58 16.93
CA LYS A 279 -9.74 14.73 16.69
C LYS A 279 -9.38 14.81 15.22
N ILE A 280 -9.36 16.02 14.69
CA ILE A 280 -9.06 16.29 13.29
C ILE A 280 -7.78 17.11 13.22
N LEU A 281 -6.77 16.60 12.51
CA LEU A 281 -5.51 17.30 12.26
C LEU A 281 -5.36 17.55 10.77
N VAL A 282 -5.24 18.82 10.39
CA VAL A 282 -5.16 19.25 9.00
C VAL A 282 -3.80 19.87 8.74
N THR A 283 -3.20 19.57 7.58
CA THR A 283 -2.12 20.40 7.04
C THR A 283 -2.61 21.19 5.83
N SER A 284 -2.25 22.46 5.74
CA SER A 284 -2.62 23.30 4.60
C SER A 284 -1.57 24.37 4.30
N ARG A 285 -1.60 24.91 3.09
CA ARG A 285 -0.87 26.14 2.74
C ARG A 285 -1.68 27.39 3.08
N ASN A 286 -3.00 27.26 3.07
CA ASN A 286 -3.93 28.34 3.37
C ASN A 286 -4.24 28.32 4.87
N GLN A 287 -4.09 29.47 5.54
CA GLN A 287 -4.40 29.59 6.96
C GLN A 287 -5.90 29.77 7.21
N ASP A 288 -6.66 30.13 6.17
CA ASP A 288 -8.07 30.53 6.24
C ASP A 288 -9.00 29.40 5.78
N ILE A 289 -8.64 28.15 6.09
CA ILE A 289 -9.48 26.97 5.90
C ILE A 289 -10.33 26.68 7.13
N PHE A 290 -11.58 26.24 6.94
CA PHE A 290 -12.53 25.95 8.03
C PHE A 290 -12.84 27.15 8.93
N ASN A 291 -13.10 28.32 8.35
CA ASN A 291 -13.42 29.54 9.12
C ASN A 291 -14.72 29.42 9.92
N ASP A 292 -15.68 28.63 9.44
CA ASP A 292 -16.97 28.42 10.13
C ASP A 292 -16.83 27.63 11.45
N MET A 293 -15.64 27.08 11.73
CA MET A 293 -15.33 26.33 12.96
C MET A 293 -14.38 27.09 13.89
N GLU A 294 -14.42 28.41 13.90
CA GLU A 294 -13.42 29.26 14.58
C GLU A 294 -13.22 28.92 16.07
N GLU A 295 -14.31 28.72 16.83
CA GLU A 295 -14.26 28.46 18.27
C GLU A 295 -13.66 27.08 18.63
N ALA A 296 -13.79 26.08 17.75
CA ALA A 296 -13.30 24.72 17.97
C ALA A 296 -11.97 24.43 17.24
N ARG A 297 -11.36 25.46 16.63
CA ARG A 297 -10.19 25.37 15.77
C ARG A 297 -8.96 26.00 16.43
N LYS A 298 -7.84 25.28 16.44
CA LYS A 298 -6.52 25.81 16.83
C LYS A 298 -5.56 25.81 15.64
N LYS A 299 -4.98 26.97 15.33
CA LYS A 299 -4.01 27.13 14.24
C LYS A 299 -2.58 27.14 14.76
N PHE A 300 -1.70 26.48 14.03
CA PHE A 300 -0.26 26.41 14.26
C PHE A 300 0.47 26.78 12.97
N PRO A 301 0.67 28.08 12.71
CA PRO A 301 1.49 28.52 11.59
C PRO A 301 2.95 28.13 11.84
N ILE A 302 3.59 27.55 10.83
CA ILE A 302 5.01 27.19 10.85
C ILE A 302 5.75 28.05 9.83
N ASP A 303 6.88 28.63 10.26
CA ASP A 303 7.74 29.47 9.42
C ASP A 303 8.91 28.67 8.86
N VAL A 304 9.78 29.26 8.04
CA VAL A 304 11.02 28.62 7.54
C VAL A 304 11.95 28.24 8.69
N LEU A 305 12.90 27.34 8.44
CA LEU A 305 13.86 26.96 9.48
C LEU A 305 14.75 28.15 9.83
N PRO A 306 14.97 28.44 11.12
CA PRO A 306 15.99 29.39 11.52
C PRO A 306 17.37 28.84 11.15
N GLU A 307 18.35 29.74 11.05
CA GLU A 307 19.71 29.45 10.58
C GLU A 307 20.35 28.23 11.25
N SER A 308 20.18 28.05 12.57
CA SER A 308 20.74 26.92 13.31
C SER A 308 20.19 25.56 12.86
N ASP A 309 18.87 25.45 12.75
CA ASP A 309 18.19 24.22 12.31
C ASP A 309 18.41 23.99 10.80
N ALA A 310 18.43 25.06 10.00
CA ALA A 310 18.72 25.03 8.59
C ALA A 310 20.16 24.52 8.33
N TRP A 311 21.14 25.01 9.10
CA TRP A 311 22.53 24.53 9.02
C TRP A 311 22.64 23.07 9.44
N SER A 312 21.98 22.67 10.53
CA SER A 312 21.97 21.27 10.97
C SER A 312 21.42 20.33 9.89
N LEU A 313 20.31 20.71 9.25
CA LEU A 313 19.76 20.01 8.10
C LEU A 313 20.75 19.99 6.93
N PHE A 314 21.30 21.15 6.56
CA PHE A 314 22.20 21.25 5.41
C PHE A 314 23.45 20.39 5.58
N LYS A 315 24.09 20.41 6.76
CA LYS A 315 25.22 19.54 7.08
C LYS A 315 24.88 18.07 6.91
N LYS A 316 23.73 17.65 7.45
CA LYS A 316 23.26 16.26 7.29
C LYS A 316 23.12 15.88 5.82
N MET A 317 22.73 16.81 4.96
CA MET A 317 22.48 16.55 3.53
C MET A 317 23.76 16.63 2.69
N ALA A 318 24.57 17.66 2.88
CA ALA A 318 25.84 17.89 2.18
C ALA A 318 27.00 17.00 2.65
N GLY A 319 26.91 16.44 3.86
CA GLY A 319 27.97 15.67 4.51
C GLY A 319 28.82 16.54 5.45
N ASP A 320 29.33 15.92 6.51
CA ASP A 320 30.07 16.62 7.58
C ASP A 320 31.44 17.15 7.14
N ASP A 321 31.94 16.70 5.99
CA ASP A 321 33.21 17.14 5.41
C ASP A 321 33.25 18.65 5.16
N ILE A 322 32.09 19.31 4.99
CA ILE A 322 32.00 20.77 4.83
C ILE A 322 32.47 21.54 6.07
N GLU A 323 32.58 20.91 7.24
CA GLU A 323 33.15 21.52 8.44
C GLU A 323 34.68 21.40 8.52
N SER A 324 35.29 20.54 7.69
CA SER A 324 36.74 20.27 7.76
C SER A 324 37.58 21.34 7.06
N ASP A 325 37.00 22.08 6.12
CA ASP A 325 37.66 23.16 5.37
C ASP A 325 36.93 24.50 5.66
N PRO A 326 37.59 25.47 6.34
CA PRO A 326 36.99 26.77 6.64
C PRO A 326 36.51 27.56 5.40
N GLU A 327 37.19 27.43 4.26
CA GLU A 327 36.76 28.10 3.02
C GLU A 327 35.50 27.44 2.46
N LEU A 328 35.47 26.11 2.42
CA LEU A 328 34.28 25.35 2.00
C LEU A 328 33.10 25.62 2.93
N ARG A 329 33.32 25.71 4.24
CA ARG A 329 32.29 26.07 5.22
C ARG A 329 31.67 27.43 4.89
N SER A 330 32.50 28.44 4.62
CA SER A 330 32.03 29.79 4.28
C SER A 330 31.23 29.81 2.97
N ILE A 331 31.62 29.02 1.97
CA ILE A 331 30.86 28.87 0.72
C ILE A 331 29.53 28.16 1.00
N ALA A 332 29.54 27.10 1.80
CA ALA A 332 28.36 26.33 2.17
C ALA A 332 27.33 27.18 2.93
N GLU A 333 27.76 28.05 3.84
CA GLU A 333 26.89 29.01 4.55
C GLU A 333 26.21 29.97 3.56
N GLN A 334 26.95 30.51 2.58
CA GLN A 334 26.39 31.38 1.54
C GLN A 334 25.42 30.64 0.59
N VAL A 335 25.71 29.38 0.27
CA VAL A 335 24.80 28.53 -0.53
C VAL A 335 23.51 28.25 0.24
N LEU A 336 23.62 27.95 1.54
CA LEU A 336 22.46 27.72 2.40
C LEU A 336 21.56 28.96 2.50
N GLU A 337 22.14 30.15 2.57
CA GLU A 337 21.40 31.41 2.59
C GLU A 337 20.42 31.50 1.40
N LYS A 338 20.83 31.01 0.22
CA LYS A 338 20.00 30.99 -1.00
C LYS A 338 18.83 30.01 -0.95
N CYS A 339 18.80 29.11 0.02
CA CYS A 339 17.67 28.20 0.23
C CYS A 339 16.54 28.81 1.08
N ASP A 340 16.71 30.05 1.59
CA ASP A 340 15.72 30.79 2.39
C ASP A 340 15.13 29.99 3.57
N GLY A 341 15.93 29.10 4.18
CA GLY A 341 15.50 28.28 5.30
C GLY A 341 14.46 27.20 4.94
N LEU A 342 14.18 26.94 3.67
CA LEU A 342 13.15 25.98 3.26
C LEU A 342 13.69 24.54 3.22
N PRO A 343 13.16 23.60 4.03
CA PRO A 343 13.67 22.23 4.13
C PRO A 343 13.81 21.48 2.81
N VAL A 344 12.84 21.59 1.89
CA VAL A 344 12.91 20.90 0.60
C VAL A 344 14.10 21.38 -0.24
N ALA A 345 14.32 22.70 -0.34
CA ALA A 345 15.43 23.30 -1.08
C ALA A 345 16.78 22.95 -0.44
N ILE A 346 16.86 23.04 0.90
CA ILE A 346 18.06 22.67 1.66
C ILE A 346 18.42 21.19 1.41
N SER A 347 17.42 20.31 1.44
CA SER A 347 17.65 18.87 1.28
C SER A 347 18.08 18.50 -0.14
N THR A 348 17.42 19.06 -1.16
CA THR A 348 17.78 18.78 -2.56
C THR A 348 19.14 19.37 -2.92
N LEU A 349 19.43 20.62 -2.53
CA LEU A 349 20.70 21.25 -2.91
C LEU A 349 21.87 20.69 -2.12
N GLY A 350 21.69 20.49 -0.81
CA GLY A 350 22.71 19.87 0.04
C GLY A 350 23.10 18.49 -0.47
N SER A 351 22.12 17.64 -0.78
CA SER A 351 22.40 16.30 -1.32
C SER A 351 23.03 16.32 -2.72
N ALA A 352 22.66 17.27 -3.59
CA ALA A 352 23.28 17.42 -4.92
C ALA A 352 24.76 17.82 -4.85
N LEU A 353 25.15 18.61 -3.84
CA LEU A 353 26.52 19.06 -3.62
C LEU A 353 27.35 18.10 -2.76
N ARG A 354 26.73 17.04 -2.20
CA ARG A 354 27.41 16.06 -1.37
C ARG A 354 28.58 15.42 -2.11
N GLY A 355 29.75 15.42 -1.47
CA GLY A 355 30.97 14.82 -2.01
C GLY A 355 31.53 15.51 -3.26
N LYS A 356 30.97 16.65 -3.67
CA LYS A 356 31.49 17.43 -4.81
C LYS A 356 32.71 18.26 -4.40
N PRO A 357 33.67 18.46 -5.31
CA PRO A 357 34.84 19.29 -5.01
C PRO A 357 34.45 20.75 -4.82
N ARG A 358 35.28 21.51 -4.09
CA ARG A 358 35.08 22.96 -3.82
C ARG A 358 34.79 23.79 -5.07
N ALA A 359 35.33 23.42 -6.23
CA ALA A 359 35.04 24.08 -7.50
C ALA A 359 33.54 24.02 -7.88
N SER A 360 32.88 22.89 -7.64
CA SER A 360 31.43 22.74 -7.85
C SER A 360 30.61 23.61 -6.90
N TRP A 361 31.06 23.77 -5.65
CA TRP A 361 30.44 24.66 -4.67
C TRP A 361 30.54 26.14 -5.08
N ASN A 362 31.71 26.58 -5.54
CA ASN A 362 31.89 27.93 -6.07
C ASN A 362 31.03 28.18 -7.31
N TYR A 363 30.98 27.20 -8.21
CA TYR A 363 30.13 27.27 -9.41
C TYR A 363 28.64 27.39 -9.04
N ALA A 364 28.18 26.54 -8.12
CA ALA A 364 26.82 26.60 -7.59
C ALA A 364 26.48 27.96 -6.98
N LEU A 365 27.36 28.49 -6.12
CA LEU A 365 27.18 29.80 -5.50
C LEU A 365 27.10 30.91 -6.56
N GLY A 366 27.97 30.88 -7.57
CA GLY A 366 27.98 31.85 -8.66
C GLY A 366 26.65 31.89 -9.44
N LEU A 367 26.07 30.72 -9.73
CA LEU A 367 24.76 30.59 -10.37
C LEU A 367 23.63 31.11 -9.49
N LEU A 368 23.67 30.83 -8.18
CA LEU A 368 22.65 31.30 -7.23
C LEU A 368 22.74 32.80 -6.93
N GLN A 369 23.91 33.41 -7.09
CA GLN A 369 24.10 34.86 -6.94
C GLN A 369 23.68 35.64 -8.19
N ASN A 370 23.73 35.02 -9.36
CA ASN A 370 23.42 35.65 -10.64
C ASN A 370 22.39 34.81 -11.42
N PRO A 371 21.15 34.71 -10.93
CA PRO A 371 20.09 33.98 -11.62
C PRO A 371 19.77 34.61 -12.99
N PHE A 372 19.44 33.79 -13.99
CA PHE A 372 19.06 34.29 -15.31
C PHE A 372 17.70 35.01 -15.24
N GLU A 373 17.56 36.15 -15.93
CA GLU A 373 16.33 36.97 -15.88
C GLU A 373 15.05 36.21 -16.32
N GLY A 374 15.19 35.20 -17.18
CA GLY A 374 14.07 34.34 -17.63
C GLY A 374 13.49 33.43 -16.54
N ASP A 375 14.24 33.17 -15.47
CA ASP A 375 13.83 32.30 -14.36
C ASP A 375 12.85 33.00 -13.38
N ILE A 376 12.72 34.33 -13.45
CA ILE A 376 12.04 35.17 -12.46
C ILE A 376 10.58 35.47 -12.85
N GLN A 377 10.15 35.05 -14.05
CA GLN A 377 8.79 35.28 -14.56
C GLN A 377 7.78 34.27 -13.96
N PRO A 378 6.57 34.72 -13.60
CA PRO A 378 5.47 33.82 -13.21
C PRO A 378 5.18 32.78 -14.29
N PHE A 379 4.81 31.56 -13.91
CA PHE A 379 4.46 30.49 -14.85
C PHE A 379 3.13 29.82 -14.46
N GLU A 380 2.43 29.23 -15.44
CA GLU A 380 1.22 28.46 -15.18
C GLU A 380 1.52 27.25 -14.29
N GLY A 381 0.93 27.19 -13.10
CA GLY A 381 1.24 26.16 -12.09
C GLY A 381 2.14 26.64 -10.94
N GLU A 382 2.46 27.94 -10.88
CA GLU A 382 3.12 28.54 -9.71
C GLU A 382 2.29 28.26 -8.44
N ILE A 383 2.92 27.56 -7.49
CA ILE A 383 2.31 27.26 -6.20
C ILE A 383 2.09 28.57 -5.45
N GLN A 384 0.84 28.86 -5.05
CA GLN A 384 0.51 30.04 -4.25
C GLN A 384 1.40 30.10 -2.99
N GLY A 385 2.14 31.20 -2.85
CA GLY A 385 3.10 31.41 -1.76
C GLY A 385 4.50 30.83 -2.00
N MET A 386 4.81 30.29 -3.18
CA MET A 386 6.18 29.89 -3.53
C MET A 386 7.06 31.13 -3.69
N LYS A 387 7.99 31.36 -2.75
CA LYS A 387 9.04 32.38 -2.91
C LYS A 387 9.85 32.07 -4.17
N LYS A 388 10.07 33.08 -5.00
CA LYS A 388 10.91 33.04 -6.22
C LYS A 388 12.28 32.38 -5.98
N ASN A 389 12.80 32.52 -4.78
CA ASN A 389 14.12 32.02 -4.37
C ASN A 389 14.19 30.49 -4.19
N VAL A 390 13.07 29.77 -4.19
CA VAL A 390 13.04 28.29 -4.01
C VAL A 390 13.29 27.55 -5.33
N TYR A 391 13.02 28.20 -6.46
CA TYR A 391 13.20 27.63 -7.78
C TYR A 391 14.66 27.27 -8.05
N HIS A 392 15.57 28.23 -7.87
CA HIS A 392 16.98 28.08 -8.26
C HIS A 392 17.72 26.96 -7.52
N PRO A 393 17.63 26.81 -6.18
CA PRO A 393 18.25 25.70 -5.47
C PRO A 393 17.82 24.33 -6.00
N ILE A 394 16.53 24.15 -6.30
CA ILE A 394 15.98 22.88 -6.79
C ILE A 394 16.32 22.66 -8.27
N ARG A 395 16.28 23.70 -9.11
CA ARG A 395 16.76 23.64 -10.51
C ARG A 395 18.21 23.19 -10.55
N LEU A 396 19.05 23.82 -9.72
CA LEU A 396 20.46 23.50 -9.66
C LEU A 396 20.72 22.05 -9.21
N SER A 397 19.89 21.50 -8.29
CA SER A 397 19.92 20.07 -7.96
C SER A 397 19.66 19.17 -9.18
N TYR A 398 18.74 19.57 -10.07
CA TYR A 398 18.48 18.86 -11.32
C TYR A 398 19.67 19.00 -12.30
N ASP A 399 20.27 20.18 -12.42
CA ASP A 399 21.40 20.43 -13.32
C ASP A 399 22.63 19.59 -12.93
N PHE A 400 22.83 19.36 -11.63
CA PHE A 400 23.89 18.51 -11.09
C PHE A 400 23.65 16.99 -11.29
N LEU A 401 22.51 16.56 -11.81
CA LEU A 401 22.30 15.16 -12.18
C LEU A 401 23.24 14.78 -13.33
N GLU A 402 24.12 13.80 -13.09
CA GLU A 402 25.22 13.46 -14.00
C GLU A 402 24.77 12.73 -15.28
N SER A 403 23.54 12.20 -15.30
CA SER A 403 23.04 11.40 -16.41
C SER A 403 21.76 11.96 -16.99
N GLU A 404 21.75 12.14 -18.31
CA GLU A 404 20.56 12.48 -19.09
C GLU A 404 19.41 11.47 -18.91
N ARG A 405 19.71 10.21 -18.58
CA ARG A 405 18.68 9.21 -18.25
C ARG A 405 18.00 9.51 -16.90
N VAL A 406 18.77 9.94 -15.90
CA VAL A 406 18.23 10.33 -14.59
C VAL A 406 17.37 11.59 -14.75
N LYS A 407 17.84 12.58 -15.51
CA LYS A 407 17.08 13.78 -15.87
C LYS A 407 15.78 13.44 -16.61
N SER A 408 15.84 12.56 -17.61
CA SER A 408 14.66 12.11 -18.35
C SER A 408 13.64 11.41 -17.44
N LEU A 409 14.10 10.54 -16.53
CA LEU A 409 13.22 9.87 -15.58
C LEU A 409 12.60 10.87 -14.57
N PHE A 410 13.36 11.87 -14.13
CA PHE A 410 12.84 12.95 -13.30
C PHE A 410 11.68 13.70 -13.99
N LEU A 411 11.88 14.13 -15.23
CA LEU A 411 10.82 14.80 -16.01
C LEU A 411 9.63 13.87 -16.28
N LEU A 412 9.89 12.57 -16.52
CA LEU A 412 8.85 11.56 -16.63
C LEU A 412 8.04 11.45 -15.32
N CYS A 413 8.65 11.57 -14.14
CA CYS A 413 7.90 11.56 -12.89
C CYS A 413 7.01 12.81 -12.72
N CYS A 414 7.36 13.95 -13.34
CA CYS A 414 6.57 15.18 -13.24
C CYS A 414 5.21 15.10 -13.94
N ILE A 415 5.01 14.16 -14.86
CA ILE A 415 3.74 14.00 -15.60
C ILE A 415 2.60 13.49 -14.71
N PHE A 416 2.93 12.77 -13.64
CA PHE A 416 1.96 12.25 -12.69
C PHE A 416 1.37 13.42 -11.88
N ARG A 417 0.17 13.24 -11.34
CA ARG A 417 -0.53 14.29 -10.59
C ARG A 417 0.21 14.62 -9.28
N GLU A 418 -0.09 15.80 -8.74
CA GLU A 418 0.46 16.20 -7.45
C GLU A 418 0.01 15.25 -6.34
N SER A 419 0.93 14.96 -5.41
CA SER A 419 0.64 14.17 -4.21
C SER A 419 0.16 12.73 -4.45
N THR A 420 0.27 12.19 -5.67
CA THR A 420 -0.05 10.79 -5.98
C THR A 420 1.16 9.89 -5.82
N ASP A 421 0.90 8.64 -5.42
CA ASP A 421 1.88 7.56 -5.53
C ASP A 421 2.07 7.20 -7.01
N ILE A 422 3.34 7.07 -7.41
CA ILE A 422 3.76 6.73 -8.77
C ILE A 422 4.23 5.27 -8.73
N PRO A 423 3.49 4.32 -9.35
CA PRO A 423 3.95 2.94 -9.44
C PRO A 423 5.27 2.87 -10.21
N VAL A 424 6.26 2.17 -9.66
CA VAL A 424 7.56 1.99 -10.34
C VAL A 424 7.38 1.25 -11.67
N GLU A 425 6.47 0.28 -11.73
CA GLU A 425 6.17 -0.46 -12.97
C GLU A 425 5.58 0.43 -14.07
N ASP A 426 4.84 1.50 -13.71
CA ASP A 426 4.36 2.47 -14.70
C ASP A 426 5.54 3.25 -15.28
N LEU A 427 6.51 3.66 -14.45
CA LEU A 427 7.76 4.26 -14.92
C LEU A 427 8.58 3.32 -15.80
N VAL A 428 8.63 2.01 -15.49
CA VAL A 428 9.28 0.99 -16.34
C VAL A 428 8.65 0.95 -17.71
N THR A 429 7.33 0.78 -17.77
CA THR A 429 6.62 0.62 -19.04
C THR A 429 6.66 1.89 -19.91
N HIS A 430 6.58 3.07 -19.28
CA HIS A 430 6.72 4.35 -19.97
C HIS A 430 8.15 4.60 -20.44
N ALA A 431 9.17 4.40 -19.59
CA ALA A 431 10.56 4.61 -19.95
C ALA A 431 11.05 3.64 -21.03
N PHE A 432 10.55 2.39 -21.01
CA PHE A 432 10.83 1.40 -22.04
C PHE A 432 10.21 1.81 -23.40
N GLY A 433 8.93 2.19 -23.41
CA GLY A 433 8.25 2.65 -24.63
C GLY A 433 8.85 3.93 -25.23
N LEU A 434 9.29 4.86 -24.39
CA LEU A 434 10.01 6.07 -24.78
C LEU A 434 11.46 5.82 -25.21
N ARG A 435 11.96 4.59 -25.03
CA ARG A 435 13.36 4.19 -25.32
C ARG A 435 14.39 5.02 -24.54
N VAL A 436 14.10 5.35 -23.28
CA VAL A 436 15.06 5.99 -22.35
C VAL A 436 16.34 5.15 -22.23
N PHE A 437 16.22 3.83 -22.36
CA PHE A 437 17.32 2.88 -22.36
C PHE A 437 17.62 2.35 -23.78
N GLN A 438 18.23 3.17 -24.65
CA GLN A 438 18.47 2.85 -26.08
C GLN A 438 19.14 1.50 -26.39
N ARG A 439 19.86 0.90 -25.44
CA ARG A 439 20.58 -0.39 -25.60
C ARG A 439 20.01 -1.54 -24.77
N ILE A 440 18.90 -1.30 -24.05
CA ILE A 440 18.24 -2.32 -23.24
C ILE A 440 16.99 -2.75 -23.97
N ASP A 441 16.98 -4.02 -24.38
CA ASP A 441 15.85 -4.60 -25.12
C ASP A 441 15.01 -5.54 -24.25
N LYS A 442 15.43 -5.89 -23.03
CA LYS A 442 14.64 -6.73 -22.12
C LYS A 442 13.89 -5.89 -21.09
N VAL A 443 12.64 -6.25 -20.79
CA VAL A 443 11.79 -5.54 -19.80
C VAL A 443 12.40 -5.65 -18.40
N GLU A 444 12.84 -6.85 -17.99
CA GLU A 444 13.54 -7.08 -16.72
C GLU A 444 14.75 -6.13 -16.54
N LYS A 445 15.55 -5.95 -17.59
CA LYS A 445 16.73 -5.07 -17.53
C LYS A 445 16.37 -3.58 -17.57
N ALA A 446 15.23 -3.23 -18.15
CA ALA A 446 14.72 -1.88 -18.05
C ALA A 446 14.23 -1.60 -16.63
N ARG A 447 13.63 -2.58 -15.95
CA ARG A 447 13.23 -2.53 -14.53
C ARG A 447 14.43 -2.31 -13.62
N ASP A 448 15.49 -3.13 -13.74
CA ASP A 448 16.78 -2.92 -13.04
C ASP A 448 17.30 -1.48 -13.26
N GLY A 449 17.21 -1.00 -14.50
CA GLY A 449 17.63 0.35 -14.89
C GLY A 449 16.80 1.44 -14.21
N VAL A 450 15.47 1.35 -14.23
CA VAL A 450 14.58 2.32 -13.61
C VAL A 450 14.78 2.34 -12.09
N GLU A 451 14.89 1.19 -11.44
CA GLU A 451 15.14 1.10 -10.00
C GLU A 451 16.44 1.82 -9.61
N ALA A 452 17.52 1.64 -10.38
CA ALA A 452 18.77 2.34 -10.16
C ALA A 452 18.63 3.87 -10.31
N LEU A 453 17.92 4.33 -11.34
CA LEU A 453 17.66 5.77 -11.54
C LEU A 453 16.76 6.35 -10.45
N VAL A 454 15.73 5.60 -10.00
CA VAL A 454 14.87 5.95 -8.86
C VAL A 454 15.70 6.08 -7.59
N TYR A 455 16.60 5.13 -7.33
CA TYR A 455 17.53 5.19 -6.21
C TYR A 455 18.38 6.46 -6.24
N THR A 456 18.93 6.83 -7.40
CA THR A 456 19.67 8.10 -7.57
C THR A 456 18.79 9.31 -7.24
N LEU A 457 17.58 9.40 -7.81
CA LEU A 457 16.67 10.52 -7.55
C LEU A 457 16.24 10.62 -6.08
N LYS A 458 16.04 9.49 -5.40
CA LYS A 458 15.79 9.43 -3.95
C LYS A 458 16.99 9.91 -3.16
N SER A 459 18.21 9.53 -3.55
CA SER A 459 19.44 9.98 -2.89
C SER A 459 19.66 11.50 -3.01
N CYS A 460 19.13 12.12 -4.06
CA CYS A 460 19.13 13.58 -4.27
C CYS A 460 17.88 14.28 -3.71
N TYR A 461 17.00 13.56 -2.99
CA TYR A 461 15.73 14.08 -2.44
C TYR A 461 14.78 14.69 -3.50
N LEU A 462 14.98 14.35 -4.78
CA LEU A 462 14.08 14.73 -5.88
C LEU A 462 12.89 13.76 -6.01
N LEU A 463 13.05 12.54 -5.49
CA LEU A 463 11.97 11.59 -5.23
C LEU A 463 11.97 11.17 -3.75
N LEU A 464 10.82 10.72 -3.28
CA LEU A 464 10.56 10.26 -1.92
C LEU A 464 10.02 8.83 -1.94
N ASP A 465 10.17 8.12 -0.83
CA ASP A 465 9.49 6.84 -0.62
C ASP A 465 7.96 7.04 -0.51
N SER A 466 7.22 6.08 -1.04
CA SER A 466 5.78 5.96 -0.81
C SER A 466 5.50 5.08 0.41
N GLY A 467 4.33 5.27 1.02
CA GLY A 467 3.80 4.30 1.99
C GLY A 467 3.20 3.05 1.32
N LYS A 468 3.02 3.07 0.00
CA LYS A 468 2.61 1.93 -0.80
C LYS A 468 3.84 1.21 -1.35
N GLU A 469 3.80 -0.11 -1.32
CA GLU A 469 4.84 -0.95 -1.91
C GLU A 469 5.00 -0.64 -3.40
N GLU A 470 6.24 -0.76 -3.89
CA GLU A 470 6.61 -0.54 -5.30
C GLU A 470 6.18 0.83 -5.87
N CYS A 471 5.99 1.81 -5.01
CA CYS A 471 5.64 3.17 -5.39
C CYS A 471 6.68 4.19 -4.92
N VAL A 472 6.75 5.29 -5.65
CA VAL A 472 7.52 6.48 -5.27
C VAL A 472 6.64 7.71 -5.25
N ARG A 473 7.11 8.79 -4.65
CA ARG A 473 6.42 10.08 -4.64
C ARG A 473 7.35 11.20 -5.06
N MET A 474 6.78 12.23 -5.68
CA MET A 474 7.47 13.49 -5.93
C MET A 474 6.85 14.58 -5.06
N HIS A 475 7.69 15.41 -4.45
CA HIS A 475 7.22 16.56 -3.67
C HIS A 475 6.60 17.60 -4.62
N ASP A 476 5.49 18.24 -4.22
CA ASP A 476 4.75 19.21 -5.04
C ASP A 476 5.62 20.38 -5.55
N VAL A 477 6.43 21.01 -4.69
CA VAL A 477 7.40 22.04 -5.05
C VAL A 477 8.45 21.53 -6.05
N VAL A 478 8.99 20.32 -5.85
CA VAL A 478 9.98 19.73 -6.76
C VAL A 478 9.36 19.46 -8.13
N ARG A 479 8.13 18.95 -8.16
CA ARG A 479 7.34 18.75 -9.37
C ARG A 479 7.09 20.07 -10.10
N ALA A 480 6.71 21.14 -9.39
CA ALA A 480 6.47 22.45 -9.99
C ALA A 480 7.75 22.99 -10.66
N VAL A 481 8.91 22.85 -10.01
CA VAL A 481 10.21 23.19 -10.60
C VAL A 481 10.50 22.32 -11.83
N GLY A 482 10.26 21.01 -11.77
CA GLY A 482 10.44 20.10 -12.91
C GLY A 482 9.55 20.42 -14.11
N LEU A 483 8.29 20.79 -13.88
CA LEU A 483 7.38 21.25 -14.94
C LEU A 483 7.87 22.56 -15.58
N ARG A 484 8.42 23.48 -14.77
CA ARG A 484 9.01 24.72 -15.26
C ARG A 484 10.25 24.45 -16.11
N ILE A 485 11.14 23.56 -15.65
CA ILE A 485 12.32 23.10 -16.42
C ILE A 485 11.89 22.48 -17.76
N ALA A 486 10.89 21.60 -17.75
CA ALA A 486 10.36 21.00 -18.98
C ALA A 486 9.74 22.03 -19.93
N SER A 487 9.26 23.16 -19.41
CA SER A 487 8.66 24.22 -20.21
C SER A 487 9.66 25.22 -20.77
N ASP A 488 10.91 25.22 -20.29
CA ASP A 488 11.96 26.13 -20.75
C ASP A 488 12.52 25.65 -22.09
N GLU A 489 12.23 26.42 -23.14
CA GLU A 489 12.58 26.11 -24.53
C GLU A 489 14.08 26.10 -24.82
N SER A 490 14.91 26.63 -23.92
CA SER A 490 16.36 26.72 -24.10
C SER A 490 17.12 25.45 -23.69
N GLU A 491 16.51 24.59 -22.86
CA GLU A 491 17.20 23.42 -22.26
C GLU A 491 16.44 22.08 -22.37
N GLY A 492 15.18 22.07 -22.83
CA GLY A 492 14.34 20.86 -22.80
C GLY A 492 14.50 19.91 -23.99
N THR A 493 14.96 18.67 -23.72
CA THR A 493 14.70 17.49 -24.59
C THR A 493 13.24 17.05 -24.50
N PHE A 494 12.48 17.53 -23.52
CA PHE A 494 11.07 17.20 -23.32
C PHE A 494 10.24 18.40 -22.86
N LEU A 495 9.09 18.62 -23.48
CA LEU A 495 8.04 19.55 -23.07
C LEU A 495 6.91 18.79 -22.37
N VAL A 496 6.66 19.11 -21.10
CA VAL A 496 5.51 18.59 -20.34
C VAL A 496 4.35 19.56 -20.46
N ARG A 497 3.20 19.09 -20.96
CA ARG A 497 1.93 19.84 -20.90
C ARG A 497 1.00 19.11 -19.95
N HIS A 498 0.52 19.79 -18.91
CA HIS A 498 -0.31 19.20 -17.88
C HIS A 498 -1.66 19.90 -17.82
N GLY A 499 -2.74 19.16 -17.58
CA GLY A 499 -4.03 19.77 -17.28
C GLY A 499 -4.75 20.36 -18.49
N VAL A 500 -4.25 20.16 -19.71
CA VAL A 500 -4.84 20.73 -20.92
C VAL A 500 -6.12 19.97 -21.24
N PRO A 501 -7.29 20.64 -21.25
CA PRO A 501 -8.50 20.05 -21.79
C PRO A 501 -8.28 19.83 -23.28
N LEU A 502 -8.36 18.58 -23.74
CA LEU A 502 -8.28 18.31 -25.17
C LEU A 502 -9.59 18.75 -25.82
N GLU A 503 -9.50 19.71 -26.74
CA GLU A 503 -10.65 20.14 -27.54
C GLU A 503 -11.27 18.92 -28.22
N ASN A 504 -12.58 18.72 -28.00
CA ASN A 504 -13.39 17.58 -28.48
C ASN A 504 -13.32 16.27 -27.68
N TRP A 505 -12.57 16.19 -26.57
CA TRP A 505 -12.73 15.04 -25.66
C TRP A 505 -13.93 15.23 -24.74
N SER A 506 -14.61 14.14 -24.39
CA SER A 506 -15.71 14.12 -23.43
C SER A 506 -15.29 14.82 -22.13
N ARG A 507 -16.16 15.71 -21.61
CA ARG A 507 -16.02 16.30 -20.28
C ARG A 507 -15.67 15.18 -19.27
N GLY A 508 -14.57 15.35 -18.53
CA GLY A 508 -14.19 14.39 -17.48
C GLY A 508 -12.80 13.75 -17.58
N TYR A 509 -11.94 14.13 -18.54
CA TYR A 509 -10.54 13.70 -18.61
C TYR A 509 -9.56 14.88 -18.60
N ILE A 510 -8.44 14.70 -17.91
CA ILE A 510 -7.26 15.56 -17.99
C ILE A 510 -6.18 14.81 -18.78
N CYS A 511 -5.59 15.51 -19.74
CA CYS A 511 -4.42 15.04 -20.47
C CYS A 511 -3.14 15.62 -19.86
N THR A 512 -2.15 14.75 -19.67
CA THR A 512 -0.77 15.15 -19.49
C THR A 512 0.08 14.53 -20.59
N SER A 513 0.93 15.32 -21.23
CA SER A 513 1.73 14.87 -22.35
C SER A 513 3.20 15.20 -22.18
N LEU A 514 4.07 14.33 -22.70
CA LEU A 514 5.52 14.55 -22.81
C LEU A 514 5.91 14.59 -24.30
N THR A 515 6.54 15.67 -24.74
CA THR A 515 6.90 15.93 -26.14
C THR A 515 8.39 16.12 -26.30
N ALA A 516 9.08 15.30 -27.09
CA ALA A 516 10.54 15.45 -27.22
C ALA A 516 10.98 16.53 -28.23
N ASN A 517 10.15 16.86 -29.24
CA ASN A 517 10.57 17.71 -30.39
C ASN A 517 9.52 18.75 -30.82
N LYS A 518 9.02 19.57 -29.89
CA LYS A 518 8.12 20.74 -30.06
C LYS A 518 6.82 20.57 -30.90
N SER A 519 6.62 19.46 -31.60
CA SER A 519 5.56 19.29 -32.60
C SER A 519 4.84 17.94 -32.52
N THR A 520 5.42 16.92 -31.90
CA THR A 520 4.80 15.59 -31.75
C THR A 520 4.90 15.06 -30.32
N HIS A 521 3.77 14.66 -29.74
CA HIS A 521 3.74 14.06 -28.40
C HIS A 521 4.28 12.63 -28.47
N GLU A 522 5.25 12.29 -27.64
CA GLU A 522 5.79 10.93 -27.57
C GLU A 522 5.06 10.08 -26.51
N LEU A 523 4.50 10.73 -25.49
CA LEU A 523 3.70 10.11 -24.45
C LEU A 523 2.46 10.94 -24.13
N LEU A 524 1.32 10.26 -24.01
CA LEU A 524 0.05 10.80 -23.55
C LEU A 524 -0.47 9.98 -22.36
N LEU A 525 -0.63 10.63 -21.20
CA LEU A 525 -1.37 10.09 -20.05
C LEU A 525 -2.73 10.74 -19.96
N LEU A 526 -3.75 9.92 -19.74
CA LEU A 526 -5.13 10.36 -19.67
C LEU A 526 -5.74 9.89 -18.37
N SER A 527 -6.01 10.86 -17.50
CA SER A 527 -6.55 10.63 -16.16
C SER A 527 -7.97 11.13 -16.09
N ARG A 528 -8.90 10.29 -15.59
CA ARG A 528 -10.29 10.69 -15.34
C ARG A 528 -10.33 11.70 -14.19
N THR A 529 -11.19 12.72 -14.30
CA THR A 529 -11.28 13.80 -13.31
C THR A 529 -12.34 13.56 -12.24
N ASN A 530 -13.43 12.84 -12.57
CA ASN A 530 -14.58 12.61 -11.70
C ASN A 530 -15.11 11.18 -11.87
N ASP A 531 -15.46 10.52 -10.76
CA ASP A 531 -16.09 9.19 -10.74
C ASP A 531 -17.61 9.25 -11.04
N GLU A 532 -18.24 10.41 -10.92
CA GLU A 532 -19.71 10.51 -10.83
C GLU A 532 -20.49 10.44 -12.14
N GLU A 533 -19.84 10.44 -13.31
CA GLU A 533 -20.56 10.30 -14.59
C GLU A 533 -19.99 9.15 -15.42
N ARG A 534 -20.87 8.33 -16.02
CA ARG A 534 -20.53 7.45 -17.16
C ARG A 534 -20.00 8.33 -18.30
N SER A 535 -18.69 8.60 -18.30
CA SER A 535 -18.05 9.27 -19.41
C SER A 535 -17.66 8.22 -20.44
N ASN A 536 -18.31 8.26 -21.60
CA ASN A 536 -17.77 7.58 -22.78
C ASN A 536 -16.51 8.35 -23.17
N VAL A 537 -15.36 7.69 -23.19
CA VAL A 537 -14.20 8.21 -23.92
C VAL A 537 -14.59 8.08 -25.39
N GLY A 538 -15.07 9.19 -25.96
CA GLY A 538 -15.42 9.25 -27.37
C GLY A 538 -14.28 8.74 -28.25
N THR A 539 -14.63 8.22 -29.43
CA THR A 539 -13.72 7.82 -30.52
C THR A 539 -12.40 8.61 -30.47
N LEU A 540 -11.25 7.95 -30.25
CA LEU A 540 -9.91 8.58 -30.25
C LEU A 540 -9.52 9.23 -31.60
N GLY A 541 -10.45 9.29 -32.57
CA GLY A 541 -10.26 9.80 -33.91
C GLY A 541 -9.94 11.29 -34.02
N THR A 542 -9.90 12.04 -32.91
CA THR A 542 -9.53 13.46 -32.85
C THR A 542 -8.09 13.72 -32.38
N LEU A 543 -7.26 12.70 -32.16
CA LEU A 543 -5.81 12.84 -31.96
C LEU A 543 -5.10 13.23 -33.29
N ASN A 544 -5.53 14.33 -33.92
CA ASN A 544 -4.83 14.94 -35.04
C ASN A 544 -3.51 15.54 -34.53
N GLY A 545 -2.38 15.19 -35.18
CA GLY A 545 -1.05 15.71 -34.82
C GLY A 545 -0.24 14.85 -33.84
N VAL A 546 -0.57 13.56 -33.68
CA VAL A 546 0.15 12.64 -32.77
C VAL A 546 0.83 11.49 -33.54
N GLU A 547 1.44 11.82 -34.68
CA GLU A 547 2.02 10.82 -35.61
C GLU A 547 3.22 10.05 -35.02
N ASP A 548 3.89 10.60 -34.01
CA ASP A 548 5.05 9.98 -33.33
C ASP A 548 4.73 9.43 -31.93
N LEU A 549 3.46 9.16 -31.61
CA LEU A 549 3.09 8.64 -30.29
C LEU A 549 3.74 7.28 -30.02
N LYS A 550 4.59 7.22 -28.97
CA LYS A 550 5.25 6.00 -28.52
C LYS A 550 4.54 5.35 -27.34
N VAL A 551 3.95 6.14 -26.46
CA VAL A 551 3.28 5.67 -25.24
C VAL A 551 1.89 6.29 -25.11
N LEU A 552 0.87 5.45 -25.01
CA LEU A 552 -0.48 5.87 -24.64
C LEU A 552 -0.88 5.15 -23.36
N ASP A 553 -1.23 5.92 -22.33
CA ASP A 553 -1.74 5.39 -21.07
C ASP A 553 -3.10 6.00 -20.76
N ILE A 554 -4.11 5.15 -20.84
CA ILE A 554 -5.47 5.41 -20.40
C ILE A 554 -5.76 4.42 -19.28
N SER A 555 -5.45 4.84 -18.06
CA SER A 555 -5.70 4.05 -16.86
C SER A 555 -6.78 4.70 -16.02
N VAL A 556 -7.81 3.94 -15.68
CA VAL A 556 -8.79 4.31 -14.66
C VAL A 556 -8.31 3.73 -13.33
N PRO A 557 -8.34 4.50 -12.22
CA PRO A 557 -8.00 3.95 -10.92
C PRO A 557 -8.92 2.77 -10.60
N TYR A 558 -8.35 1.56 -10.51
CA TYR A 558 -9.07 0.36 -10.11
C TYR A 558 -8.47 -0.13 -8.79
N LYS A 559 -9.30 -0.21 -7.74
CA LYS A 559 -8.92 -0.89 -6.49
C LYS A 559 -9.20 -2.38 -6.71
N GLY A 560 -8.19 -3.23 -6.54
CA GLY A 560 -8.20 -4.67 -6.85
C GLY A 560 -9.30 -5.51 -6.17
N LEU A 561 -9.10 -6.84 -6.11
CA LEU A 561 -10.11 -7.88 -5.83
C LEU A 561 -11.15 -7.62 -4.70
N TYR A 562 -10.83 -6.83 -3.67
CA TYR A 562 -11.69 -6.65 -2.49
C TYR A 562 -12.84 -5.64 -2.67
N THR A 563 -12.92 -4.94 -3.80
CA THR A 563 -14.04 -4.05 -4.18
C THR A 563 -14.86 -4.55 -5.38
N TRP A 564 -14.67 -5.82 -5.78
CA TRP A 564 -15.23 -6.34 -7.03
C TRP A 564 -16.76 -6.37 -7.08
N ILE A 565 -17.44 -6.60 -5.95
CA ILE A 565 -18.91 -6.75 -5.92
C ILE A 565 -19.62 -5.39 -6.13
N THR A 566 -18.96 -4.26 -5.82
CA THR A 566 -19.53 -2.92 -6.01
C THR A 566 -19.06 -2.25 -7.30
N PHE A 567 -17.83 -2.49 -7.75
CA PHE A 567 -17.28 -1.90 -8.99
C PHE A 567 -17.84 -2.54 -10.28
N ALA A 568 -18.36 -3.77 -10.20
CA ALA A 568 -18.96 -4.46 -11.36
C ALA A 568 -20.20 -3.75 -11.93
N ILE A 569 -20.81 -2.81 -11.20
CA ILE A 569 -22.08 -2.17 -11.62
C ILE A 569 -21.92 -0.67 -11.91
N MET A 570 -20.89 0.02 -11.38
CA MET A 570 -20.82 1.48 -11.46
C MET A 570 -19.55 2.01 -12.14
N SER A 571 -19.73 2.32 -13.43
CA SER A 571 -18.96 3.30 -14.22
C SER A 571 -17.61 2.90 -14.83
N ARG A 572 -17.54 1.74 -15.52
CA ARG A 572 -16.44 1.50 -16.45
C ARG A 572 -16.50 2.51 -17.60
N THR A 573 -15.36 3.15 -17.87
CA THR A 573 -15.22 4.02 -19.03
C THR A 573 -15.18 3.17 -20.29
N ARG A 574 -16.03 3.48 -21.25
CA ARG A 574 -16.07 2.80 -22.54
C ARG A 574 -15.15 3.48 -23.55
N LEU A 575 -14.30 2.71 -24.23
CA LEU A 575 -13.47 3.17 -25.34
C LEU A 575 -14.02 2.66 -26.69
N GLU A 576 -14.47 3.59 -27.55
CA GLU A 576 -15.19 3.22 -28.79
C GLU A 576 -14.29 2.86 -29.99
N SER A 577 -13.11 3.46 -30.11
CA SER A 577 -12.14 3.12 -31.17
C SER A 577 -10.74 3.64 -30.84
N LEU A 578 -9.71 3.04 -31.42
CA LEU A 578 -8.33 3.56 -31.46
C LEU A 578 -8.13 4.35 -32.78
N PRO A 579 -7.35 5.45 -32.81
CA PRO A 579 -7.10 6.18 -34.04
C PRO A 579 -6.16 5.36 -34.94
N ILE A 580 -6.50 5.29 -36.23
CA ILE A 580 -5.82 4.52 -37.29
C ILE A 580 -4.34 4.95 -37.50
N LEU A 581 -3.92 6.07 -36.90
CA LEU A 581 -2.60 6.69 -37.08
C LEU A 581 -1.50 6.21 -36.09
N MET A 582 -1.79 5.34 -35.13
CA MET A 582 -0.80 4.91 -34.10
C MET A 582 0.17 3.81 -34.57
N ARG A 583 0.81 3.96 -35.74
CA ARG A 583 1.68 2.92 -36.31
C ARG A 583 3.02 2.71 -35.60
N ASN A 584 3.41 3.65 -34.73
CA ASN A 584 4.72 3.65 -34.06
C ASN A 584 4.65 3.38 -32.55
N ILE A 585 3.44 3.13 -32.02
CA ILE A 585 3.24 2.94 -30.59
C ILE A 585 4.05 1.74 -30.07
N GLN A 586 4.75 1.95 -28.96
CA GLN A 586 5.59 0.94 -28.29
C GLN A 586 4.88 0.42 -27.03
N THR A 587 4.26 1.30 -26.26
CA THR A 587 3.54 0.95 -25.02
C THR A 587 2.10 1.42 -25.10
N LEU A 588 1.17 0.50 -24.84
CA LEU A 588 -0.26 0.78 -24.76
C LEU A 588 -0.79 0.25 -23.42
N CYS A 589 -1.20 1.17 -22.54
CA CYS A 589 -1.82 0.88 -21.25
C CYS A 589 -3.29 1.28 -21.30
N LEU A 590 -4.20 0.31 -21.18
CA LEU A 590 -5.65 0.46 -21.21
C LEU A 590 -6.24 -0.28 -20.00
N ARG A 591 -5.99 0.23 -18.80
CA ARG A 591 -6.34 -0.43 -17.53
C ARG A 591 -7.68 0.05 -16.97
N GLY A 592 -8.47 -0.88 -16.45
CA GLY A 592 -9.76 -0.58 -15.81
C GLY A 592 -10.84 -0.06 -16.78
N LEU A 593 -10.75 -0.40 -18.08
CA LEU A 593 -11.67 0.08 -19.13
C LEU A 593 -12.68 -0.98 -19.54
N GLU A 594 -13.80 -0.54 -20.12
CA GLU A 594 -14.68 -1.40 -20.90
C GLU A 594 -14.31 -1.31 -22.38
N LEU A 595 -13.78 -2.41 -22.94
CA LEU A 595 -13.28 -2.45 -24.31
C LEU A 595 -14.22 -3.29 -25.19
N ARG A 596 -14.66 -2.72 -26.31
CA ARG A 596 -15.43 -3.46 -27.32
C ARG A 596 -14.52 -4.45 -28.05
N LEU A 597 -15.11 -5.54 -28.53
CA LEU A 597 -14.42 -6.53 -29.36
C LEU A 597 -13.71 -5.88 -30.58
N GLU A 598 -14.36 -4.92 -31.23
CA GLU A 598 -13.77 -4.15 -32.34
C GLU A 598 -12.49 -3.43 -31.92
N THR A 599 -12.53 -2.70 -30.79
CA THR A 599 -11.37 -2.00 -30.23
C THR A 599 -10.23 -2.95 -29.88
N ILE A 600 -10.55 -4.10 -29.25
CA ILE A 600 -9.55 -5.11 -28.90
C ILE A 600 -8.94 -5.70 -30.18
N SER A 601 -9.75 -6.01 -31.19
CA SER A 601 -9.26 -6.58 -32.46
C SER A 601 -8.31 -5.62 -33.19
N MET A 602 -8.60 -4.31 -33.17
CA MET A 602 -7.74 -3.27 -33.73
C MET A 602 -6.35 -3.19 -33.08
N ILE A 603 -6.20 -3.61 -31.81
CA ILE A 603 -4.89 -3.63 -31.14
C ILE A 603 -3.94 -4.58 -31.89
N GLY A 604 -4.45 -5.67 -32.47
CA GLY A 604 -3.65 -6.62 -33.26
C GLY A 604 -2.94 -5.99 -34.47
N ASP A 605 -3.41 -4.85 -34.97
CA ASP A 605 -2.76 -4.12 -36.07
C ASP A 605 -1.51 -3.33 -35.63
N LEU A 606 -1.28 -3.16 -34.33
CA LEU A 606 -0.18 -2.38 -33.74
C LEU A 606 1.13 -3.19 -33.68
N ARG A 607 1.71 -3.49 -34.85
CA ARG A 607 2.88 -4.39 -34.98
C ARG A 607 4.16 -3.89 -34.30
N THR A 608 4.25 -2.61 -33.97
CA THR A 608 5.39 -2.03 -33.24
C THR A 608 5.29 -2.17 -31.74
N LEU A 609 4.14 -2.63 -31.23
CA LEU A 609 3.85 -2.70 -29.81
C LEU A 609 4.76 -3.71 -29.11
N THR A 610 5.38 -3.27 -28.02
CA THR A 610 6.26 -4.07 -27.16
C THR A 610 5.63 -4.32 -25.79
N ILE A 611 4.79 -3.41 -25.31
CA ILE A 611 4.10 -3.54 -24.02
C ILE A 611 2.60 -3.29 -24.23
N LEU A 612 1.78 -4.25 -23.79
CA LEU A 612 0.33 -4.13 -23.75
C LEU A 612 -0.17 -4.44 -22.34
N ARG A 613 -0.82 -3.47 -21.70
CA ARG A 613 -1.43 -3.63 -20.37
C ARG A 613 -2.92 -3.39 -20.42
N LEU A 614 -3.69 -4.44 -20.17
CA LEU A 614 -5.15 -4.44 -20.12
C LEU A 614 -5.68 -4.74 -18.71
N GLY A 615 -4.82 -4.75 -17.70
CA GLY A 615 -5.18 -5.20 -16.36
C GLY A 615 -6.43 -4.49 -15.79
N GLY A 616 -7.32 -5.27 -15.15
CA GLY A 616 -8.58 -4.80 -14.59
C GLY A 616 -9.67 -4.42 -15.61
N SER A 617 -9.42 -4.59 -16.92
CA SER A 617 -10.38 -4.22 -17.96
C SER A 617 -11.45 -5.29 -18.21
N SER A 618 -12.63 -4.84 -18.63
CA SER A 618 -13.75 -5.65 -19.12
C SER A 618 -13.40 -6.14 -20.53
N ILE A 619 -12.83 -7.34 -20.63
CA ILE A 619 -12.57 -8.01 -21.90
C ILE A 619 -13.09 -9.44 -21.79
N GLN A 620 -13.78 -9.91 -22.82
CA GLN A 620 -14.32 -11.28 -22.85
C GLN A 620 -13.38 -12.24 -23.59
N TYR A 621 -12.70 -11.75 -24.62
CA TYR A 621 -11.87 -12.55 -25.52
C TYR A 621 -10.58 -11.82 -25.87
N VAL A 622 -9.47 -12.56 -25.93
CA VAL A 622 -8.27 -12.11 -26.64
C VAL A 622 -8.34 -12.66 -28.07
N PRO A 623 -8.43 -11.79 -29.10
CA PRO A 623 -8.76 -12.19 -30.46
C PRO A 623 -7.53 -12.71 -31.23
N GLU A 624 -7.76 -13.43 -32.34
CA GLU A 624 -6.66 -14.03 -33.13
C GLU A 624 -5.71 -13.00 -33.73
N GLU A 625 -6.17 -11.77 -33.93
CA GLU A 625 -5.42 -10.64 -34.43
C GLU A 625 -4.19 -10.34 -33.56
N PHE A 626 -4.20 -10.71 -32.27
CA PHE A 626 -3.02 -10.58 -31.40
C PHE A 626 -1.84 -11.42 -31.88
N LYS A 627 -2.06 -12.43 -32.75
CA LYS A 627 -0.98 -13.17 -33.41
C LYS A 627 -0.04 -12.28 -34.24
N ASN A 628 -0.52 -11.09 -34.63
CA ASN A 628 0.27 -10.11 -35.39
C ASN A 628 1.22 -9.28 -34.51
N LEU A 629 1.12 -9.35 -33.18
CA LEU A 629 1.93 -8.57 -32.23
C LEU A 629 3.32 -9.20 -32.01
N CYS A 630 4.07 -9.39 -33.10
CA CYS A 630 5.34 -10.13 -33.11
C CYS A 630 6.49 -9.47 -32.32
N ASN A 631 6.31 -8.23 -31.88
CA ASN A 631 7.27 -7.50 -31.05
C ASN A 631 6.87 -7.42 -29.57
N LEU A 632 5.73 -7.98 -29.19
CA LEU A 632 5.22 -7.91 -27.83
C LEU A 632 6.14 -8.66 -26.85
N LYS A 633 6.48 -7.99 -25.77
CA LYS A 633 7.37 -8.46 -24.69
C LYS A 633 6.67 -8.56 -23.35
N LEU A 634 5.72 -7.66 -23.09
CA LEU A 634 4.88 -7.72 -21.91
C LEU A 634 3.41 -7.71 -22.31
N LEU A 635 2.67 -8.70 -21.82
CA LEU A 635 1.22 -8.76 -21.91
C LEU A 635 0.64 -8.87 -20.49
N ASP A 636 -0.07 -7.83 -20.07
CA ASP A 636 -0.73 -7.79 -18.76
C ASP A 636 -2.24 -7.89 -18.91
N LEU A 637 -2.79 -9.02 -18.47
CA LEU A 637 -4.21 -9.36 -18.41
C LEU A 637 -4.64 -9.64 -16.96
N ALA A 638 -3.89 -9.16 -15.96
CA ALA A 638 -4.23 -9.36 -14.56
C ALA A 638 -5.61 -8.74 -14.25
N ASP A 639 -6.37 -9.34 -13.35
CA ASP A 639 -7.70 -8.84 -12.91
C ASP A 639 -8.73 -8.61 -14.04
N CYS A 640 -8.54 -9.20 -15.22
CA CYS A 640 -9.54 -9.25 -16.29
C CYS A 640 -10.58 -10.33 -15.98
N SER A 641 -11.46 -10.09 -15.02
CA SER A 641 -12.38 -11.11 -14.47
C SER A 641 -13.40 -11.67 -15.47
N GLU A 642 -13.67 -10.96 -16.57
CA GLU A 642 -14.60 -11.39 -17.62
C GLU A 642 -13.92 -12.17 -18.74
N LEU A 643 -12.60 -12.34 -18.71
CA LEU A 643 -11.84 -13.00 -19.76
C LEU A 643 -12.18 -14.50 -19.76
N GLN A 644 -12.91 -14.93 -20.78
CA GLN A 644 -13.36 -16.32 -20.94
C GLN A 644 -12.38 -17.15 -21.76
N GLU A 645 -11.81 -16.54 -22.81
CA GLU A 645 -10.99 -17.27 -23.77
C GLU A 645 -9.87 -16.40 -24.35
N ILE A 646 -8.71 -17.03 -24.52
CA ILE A 646 -7.61 -16.53 -25.35
C ILE A 646 -7.58 -17.39 -26.60
N SER A 647 -7.77 -16.76 -27.77
CA SER A 647 -7.87 -17.50 -29.03
C SER A 647 -6.66 -18.40 -29.26
N SER A 648 -6.92 -19.60 -29.80
CA SER A 648 -5.91 -20.63 -29.95
C SER A 648 -4.69 -20.15 -30.76
N GLY A 649 -3.51 -20.45 -30.25
CA GLY A 649 -2.24 -20.11 -30.90
C GLY A 649 -1.77 -18.66 -30.70
N VAL A 650 -2.56 -17.77 -30.06
CA VAL A 650 -2.14 -16.38 -29.78
C VAL A 650 -0.86 -16.37 -28.94
N ILE A 651 -0.88 -16.95 -27.73
CA ILE A 651 0.30 -16.92 -26.84
C ILE A 651 1.53 -17.55 -27.50
N SER A 652 1.38 -18.70 -28.18
CA SER A 652 2.49 -19.36 -28.87
C SER A 652 3.06 -18.57 -30.05
N SER A 653 2.28 -17.67 -30.66
CA SER A 653 2.74 -16.82 -31.76
C SER A 653 3.51 -15.59 -31.29
N LEU A 654 3.38 -15.20 -30.02
CA LEU A 654 4.11 -14.09 -29.40
C LEU A 654 5.53 -14.52 -29.03
N THR A 655 6.37 -14.79 -30.02
CA THR A 655 7.70 -15.40 -29.82
C THR A 655 8.70 -14.55 -29.05
N LYS A 656 8.42 -13.26 -28.85
CA LYS A 656 9.25 -12.33 -28.08
C LYS A 656 8.69 -12.01 -26.69
N LEU A 657 7.59 -12.65 -26.30
CA LEU A 657 6.96 -12.42 -25.00
C LEU A 657 7.92 -12.84 -23.89
N GLU A 658 8.22 -11.89 -23.00
CA GLU A 658 9.10 -12.05 -21.85
C GLU A 658 8.26 -12.22 -20.57
N GLU A 659 7.18 -11.44 -20.45
CA GLU A 659 6.34 -11.37 -19.26
C GLU A 659 4.85 -11.49 -19.63
N LEU A 660 4.13 -12.38 -18.95
CA LEU A 660 2.69 -12.60 -19.10
C LEU A 660 2.04 -12.57 -17.72
N TYR A 661 1.22 -11.56 -17.47
CA TYR A 661 0.42 -11.47 -16.24
C TYR A 661 -1.00 -11.95 -16.50
N LEU A 662 -1.40 -13.02 -15.82
CA LEU A 662 -2.72 -13.63 -15.89
C LEU A 662 -3.19 -13.90 -14.47
N TRP A 663 -4.25 -13.21 -14.03
CA TRP A 663 -4.93 -13.52 -12.77
C TRP A 663 -6.37 -13.91 -13.08
N VAL A 664 -6.62 -15.22 -13.12
CA VAL A 664 -7.96 -15.78 -13.33
C VAL A 664 -8.54 -16.09 -11.95
N VAL A 665 -9.59 -15.37 -11.56
CA VAL A 665 -10.42 -15.77 -10.42
C VAL A 665 -11.30 -16.91 -10.91
N PHE A 666 -10.98 -18.15 -10.53
CA PHE A 666 -11.94 -19.25 -10.67
C PHE A 666 -13.08 -18.99 -9.68
N VAL A 667 -14.16 -18.39 -10.17
CA VAL A 667 -15.44 -18.47 -9.48
C VAL A 667 -15.92 -19.91 -9.69
N ASP A 668 -15.85 -20.73 -8.64
CA ASP A 668 -16.43 -22.08 -8.61
C ASP A 668 -17.97 -21.99 -8.72
N GLU A 669 -18.49 -21.68 -9.91
CA GLU A 669 -19.90 -21.80 -10.28
C GLU A 669 -20.15 -23.12 -11.03
N PHE A 670 -19.61 -24.25 -10.55
CA PHE A 670 -20.05 -25.58 -10.98
C PHE A 670 -20.09 -26.58 -9.82
N ARG A 671 -20.90 -26.28 -8.81
CA ARG A 671 -21.57 -27.31 -8.00
C ARG A 671 -23.07 -27.18 -8.18
N ASN A 672 -23.58 -27.75 -9.27
CA ASN A 672 -24.88 -28.41 -9.36
C ASN A 672 -25.23 -28.66 -10.82
N HIS A 673 -24.65 -29.69 -11.44
CA HIS A 673 -25.39 -30.53 -12.38
C HIS A 673 -25.04 -31.97 -12.03
N SER A 674 -25.92 -32.55 -11.21
CA SER A 674 -26.11 -34.00 -11.19
C SER A 674 -26.53 -34.42 -12.60
N VAL A 675 -25.93 -35.49 -13.12
CA VAL A 675 -26.56 -36.65 -13.77
C VAL A 675 -25.44 -37.56 -14.29
N CYS A 676 -25.45 -38.80 -13.78
CA CYS A 676 -24.83 -40.06 -14.24
C CYS A 676 -23.45 -40.04 -14.91
#